data_AF-A0A369HDJ5-F1
#
_entry.id   AF-A0A369HDJ5-F1
#
_cell.length_a   1.000
_cell.length_b   1.000
_cell.length_c   1.000
_cell.angle_alpha   90.00
_cell.angle_beta   90.00
_cell.angle_gamma   90.00
#
_symmetry.space_group_name_H-M   'P 1'
#
loop_
_entity.id
_entity.type
_entity.pdbx_description
1 polymer ?
#
loop_
_entity_poly.entity_id
_entity_poly.type
_entity_poly.pdbx_seq_one_letter_code
_entity_poly.pdbx_strand_id
1 'polypeptide(L)'
;MDMAGSLEPPNRGPVVFAVTTTTLVLATVFIVGRIVCRLRAVDRLSLDDKVMVLAWLLALFLSFTIDFAAVNGLGKHDEDISRWDFETLRRCEYGFSILYNPALMATKTSILIFYLRLAKNTQIVLRYASWATLIVVNVSGCVLTLMNIFQCSPIGAAWMADFDRESSCIPLLTEFICAAPVNIVTDLAILALPIPVLTGMRLPMRQKTILVLTFTVGAFVSVIDVVRIYYLQRAVTEVFTGPSTSPESRFGGQADFAWNASLSLMWSAVEVNVGMACACVPALKPLILKLLPSTLQEPAATWASSDTKSLKRPSDLDATPFRKRSSTAVPTLALESIRLGGDGPSVSGPVADLSPAPDAAYLASSTSTTAPDPTHVISTPSNLYFGFVNISKPRSLLKVGAAESLRYCTVVSVLFFLWGISYGLLRSLNNAVAGVNRMSSPKTLGLTSAYFGGGYFLGPLLVGEWILRRDEHRRSKRHGKVDAENVGGFKATFIVGLCIYGIGTIIFWPSAVTNSYGGFMLSNFVVGFGLSVLEVGANTFMVLCGPAEFGSTRLLLAQAVQGVGSVLSGLLADKVFFKNIANDDPRDSRTLINVQWTYLGITLLCVVLGLFFFYMPLPEVSDDELERAARLLPVDSTKRSVGGLQLRTVCLVLAVVAQCAYVAAQEGNNIFFRTLLVSSAPLPVSRRAAGSAGHMSSLEDDPSRPPGLSISIADFLLVGRSAFALSRFLLAYLTHLSVGRRRLPQPPTYLAISIGLCFVSALVPVVRRPSSPNLVAVCTTVFFFAEGPVWPLIFAIGLQAQGSRTKRAATLITMGAAGGGVFPFIMYGIVVGGGGGTVQTAFVVVVALQVVMIPYPLFLKLSGDARRLADSCYSDVRRVLEQDEEMPEEMPTDEVVARRHRIERKKLRQASRGLGAKFVLAAPRKLSQQADVDHDEGDDDDRSP
;
A
#
# COMPACT_ATOMS: atom_id res chain seq x y z
N MET A 1 -22.90 -15.83 -69.23
CA MET A 1 -22.11 -14.59 -69.37
C MET A 1 -22.43 -13.78 -68.15
N ASP A 2 -21.79 -14.13 -67.05
CA ASP A 2 -22.33 -13.93 -65.72
C ASP A 2 -21.57 -12.79 -65.06
N MET A 3 -22.33 -11.86 -64.48
CA MET A 3 -21.77 -10.64 -63.90
C MET A 3 -20.86 -11.01 -62.73
N ALA A 4 -19.54 -10.89 -62.94
CA ALA A 4 -18.58 -10.92 -61.85
C ALA A 4 -18.90 -9.75 -60.92
N GLY A 5 -19.55 -10.04 -59.80
CA GLY A 5 -19.78 -9.05 -58.76
C GLY A 5 -18.43 -8.52 -58.30
N SER A 6 -18.23 -7.21 -58.41
CA SER A 6 -17.03 -6.54 -57.94
C SER A 6 -16.93 -6.72 -56.44
N LEU A 7 -16.07 -7.65 -56.01
CA LEU A 7 -15.56 -7.73 -54.65
C LEU A 7 -14.70 -6.47 -54.42
N GLU A 8 -15.36 -5.37 -54.04
CA GLU A 8 -14.66 -4.19 -53.54
C GLU A 8 -13.81 -4.63 -52.33
N PRO A 9 -12.52 -4.25 -52.28
CA PRO A 9 -11.66 -4.62 -51.18
C PRO A 9 -12.22 -4.07 -49.85
N PRO A 10 -12.10 -4.82 -48.75
CA PRO A 10 -12.74 -4.46 -47.50
C PRO A 10 -12.19 -3.12 -46.97
N ASN A 11 -13.11 -2.18 -46.69
CA ASN A 11 -12.76 -0.79 -46.37
C ASN A 11 -13.45 -0.33 -45.07
N ARG A 12 -12.66 0.10 -44.10
CA ARG A 12 -13.07 0.65 -42.79
C ARG A 12 -13.24 2.17 -42.78
N GLY A 13 -12.67 2.91 -43.75
CA GLY A 13 -12.64 4.38 -43.78
C GLY A 13 -13.99 5.05 -43.54
N PRO A 14 -15.09 4.63 -44.20
CA PRO A 14 -16.43 5.19 -43.97
C PRO A 14 -16.95 5.01 -42.54
N VAL A 15 -16.59 3.90 -41.87
CA VAL A 15 -16.98 3.64 -40.47
C VAL A 15 -16.19 4.53 -39.53
N VAL A 16 -14.88 4.69 -39.77
CA VAL A 16 -14.02 5.61 -39.00
C VAL A 16 -14.58 7.03 -39.07
N PHE A 17 -14.76 7.56 -40.27
CA PHE A 17 -15.26 8.92 -40.54
C PHE A 17 -16.63 9.21 -39.90
N ALA A 18 -17.54 8.22 -39.92
CA ALA A 18 -18.85 8.36 -39.30
C ALA A 18 -18.77 8.45 -37.76
N VAL A 19 -17.89 7.66 -37.13
CA VAL A 19 -17.74 7.58 -35.67
C VAL A 19 -16.98 8.80 -35.11
N THR A 20 -15.90 9.23 -35.77
CA THR A 20 -15.14 10.45 -35.44
C THR A 20 -16.04 11.67 -35.52
N THR A 21 -16.70 11.90 -36.66
CA THR A 21 -17.62 13.03 -36.87
C THR A 21 -18.74 13.04 -35.83
N THR A 22 -19.40 11.90 -35.60
CA THR A 22 -20.53 11.81 -34.64
C THR A 22 -20.09 12.13 -33.21
N THR A 23 -18.93 11.64 -32.77
CA THR A 23 -18.43 11.93 -31.42
C THR A 23 -17.93 13.37 -31.25
N LEU A 24 -17.33 13.97 -32.28
CA LEU A 24 -16.94 15.38 -32.27
C LEU A 24 -18.16 16.31 -32.16
N VAL A 25 -19.23 16.04 -32.94
CA VAL A 25 -20.48 16.80 -32.87
C VAL A 25 -21.10 16.68 -31.47
N LEU A 26 -21.16 15.47 -30.91
CA LEU A 26 -21.67 15.23 -29.55
C LEU A 26 -20.87 16.02 -28.50
N ALA A 27 -19.54 15.92 -28.51
CA ALA A 27 -18.67 16.65 -27.59
C ALA A 27 -18.86 18.18 -27.71
N THR A 28 -18.97 18.69 -28.94
CA THR A 28 -19.20 20.11 -29.21
C THR A 28 -20.51 20.60 -28.58
N VAL A 29 -21.60 19.84 -28.68
CA VAL A 29 -22.89 20.18 -28.04
C VAL A 29 -22.76 20.26 -26.51
N PHE A 30 -22.07 19.29 -25.88
CA PHE A 30 -21.83 19.30 -24.42
C PHE A 30 -20.99 20.51 -23.97
N ILE A 31 -19.98 20.89 -24.74
CA ILE A 31 -19.06 22.00 -24.42
C ILE A 31 -19.73 23.36 -24.63
N VAL A 32 -20.47 23.55 -25.73
CA VAL A 32 -21.29 24.75 -25.95
C VAL A 32 -22.35 24.89 -24.85
N GLY A 33 -23.04 23.79 -24.50
CA GLY A 33 -23.97 23.76 -23.37
C GLY A 33 -23.32 24.18 -22.05
N ARG A 34 -22.12 23.67 -21.74
CA ARG A 34 -21.34 24.05 -20.56
C ARG A 34 -21.00 25.55 -20.54
N ILE A 35 -20.54 26.10 -21.66
CA ILE A 35 -20.19 27.53 -21.79
C ILE A 35 -21.43 28.40 -21.59
N VAL A 36 -22.54 28.08 -22.25
CA VAL A 36 -23.82 28.80 -22.09
C VAL A 36 -24.33 28.74 -20.65
N CYS A 37 -24.19 27.60 -19.96
CA CYS A 37 -24.52 27.48 -18.53
C CYS A 37 -23.68 28.42 -17.66
N ARG A 38 -22.37 28.49 -17.89
CA ARG A 38 -21.46 29.39 -17.13
C ARG A 38 -21.80 30.86 -17.38
N LEU A 39 -22.00 31.24 -18.64
CA LEU A 39 -22.27 32.62 -19.05
C LEU A 39 -23.66 33.13 -18.64
N ARG A 40 -24.67 32.26 -18.46
CA ARG A 40 -26.05 32.67 -18.09
C ARG A 40 -26.44 32.40 -16.63
N ALA A 41 -25.57 31.81 -15.82
CA ALA A 41 -25.87 31.48 -14.42
C ALA A 41 -24.77 31.85 -13.41
N VAL A 42 -23.61 32.31 -13.87
CA VAL A 42 -22.44 32.64 -13.02
C VAL A 42 -21.69 33.89 -13.52
N ASP A 43 -22.01 34.39 -14.72
CA ASP A 43 -21.46 35.57 -15.40
C ASP A 43 -19.92 35.63 -15.49
N ARG A 44 -19.22 34.51 -15.26
CA ARG A 44 -17.76 34.41 -15.24
C ARG A 44 -17.27 33.07 -15.77
N LEU A 45 -16.34 33.11 -16.73
CA LEU A 45 -15.62 31.95 -17.25
C LEU A 45 -14.47 31.55 -16.31
N SER A 46 -14.41 30.28 -15.93
CA SER A 46 -13.38 29.71 -15.07
C SER A 46 -12.15 29.26 -15.87
N LEU A 47 -11.01 29.02 -15.20
CA LEU A 47 -9.79 28.51 -15.86
C LEU A 47 -10.00 27.13 -16.50
N ASP A 48 -10.74 26.22 -15.87
CA ASP A 48 -11.12 24.93 -16.46
C ASP A 48 -12.06 25.07 -17.66
N ASP A 49 -12.93 26.09 -17.68
CA ASP A 49 -13.76 26.36 -18.87
C ASP A 49 -12.88 26.83 -20.05
N LYS A 50 -11.85 27.66 -19.79
CA LYS A 50 -10.87 28.08 -20.81
C LYS A 50 -10.00 26.91 -21.32
N VAL A 51 -9.53 26.05 -20.42
CA VAL A 51 -8.74 24.86 -20.78
C VAL A 51 -9.60 23.83 -21.53
N MET A 52 -10.90 23.69 -21.22
CA MET A 52 -11.82 22.85 -21.99
C MET A 52 -12.03 23.37 -23.42
N VAL A 53 -12.08 24.69 -23.63
CA VAL A 53 -12.12 25.27 -25.00
C VAL A 53 -10.83 24.97 -25.76
N LEU A 54 -9.65 25.05 -25.10
CA LEU A 54 -8.39 24.66 -25.73
C LEU A 54 -8.35 23.16 -26.08
N ALA A 55 -8.84 22.29 -25.18
CA ALA A 55 -8.97 20.85 -25.44
C ALA A 55 -9.87 20.57 -26.64
N TRP A 56 -11.01 21.25 -26.75
CA TRP A 56 -11.93 21.14 -27.87
C TRP A 56 -11.29 21.56 -29.21
N LEU A 57 -10.55 22.67 -29.23
CA LEU A 57 -9.84 23.10 -30.45
C LEU A 57 -8.81 22.06 -30.90
N LEU A 58 -8.03 21.49 -29.96
CA LEU A 58 -7.08 20.41 -30.27
C LEU A 58 -7.79 19.14 -30.76
N ALA A 59 -8.91 18.76 -30.13
CA ALA A 59 -9.72 17.60 -30.52
C ALA A 59 -10.43 17.78 -31.88
N LEU A 60 -10.77 19.02 -32.26
CA LEU A 60 -11.30 19.36 -33.58
C LEU A 60 -10.25 19.14 -34.66
N PHE A 61 -9.02 19.66 -34.47
CA PHE A 61 -7.91 19.38 -35.40
C PHE A 61 -7.54 17.90 -35.45
N LEU A 62 -7.55 17.21 -34.30
CA LEU A 62 -7.31 15.77 -34.20
C LEU A 62 -8.34 14.96 -35.03
N SER A 63 -9.63 15.24 -34.85
CA SER A 63 -10.71 14.58 -35.58
C SER A 63 -10.57 14.87 -37.08
N PHE A 64 -10.36 16.14 -37.47
CA PHE A 64 -10.14 16.54 -38.86
C PHE A 64 -8.97 15.80 -39.52
N THR A 65 -7.85 15.58 -38.82
CA THR A 65 -6.74 14.78 -39.38
C THR A 65 -7.11 13.32 -39.62
N ILE A 66 -7.97 12.71 -38.80
CA ILE A 66 -8.45 11.34 -39.02
C ILE A 66 -9.49 11.29 -40.14
N ASP A 67 -10.41 12.26 -40.19
CA ASP A 67 -11.45 12.35 -41.21
C ASP A 67 -10.84 12.56 -42.60
N PHE A 68 -9.81 13.41 -42.71
CA PHE A 68 -9.06 13.60 -43.95
C PHE A 68 -8.20 12.37 -44.29
N ALA A 69 -7.62 11.67 -43.31
CA ALA A 69 -6.95 10.39 -43.55
C ALA A 69 -7.92 9.30 -44.07
N ALA A 70 -9.15 9.23 -43.54
CA ALA A 70 -10.17 8.25 -43.93
C ALA A 70 -10.65 8.41 -45.39
N VAL A 71 -10.63 9.63 -45.92
CA VAL A 71 -10.83 9.89 -47.36
C VAL A 71 -9.60 9.45 -48.17
N ASN A 72 -8.40 9.77 -47.69
CA ASN A 72 -7.12 9.46 -48.35
C ASN A 72 -6.56 8.07 -47.98
N GLY A 73 -7.42 7.05 -47.85
CA GLY A 73 -7.01 5.64 -47.79
C GLY A 73 -6.89 4.98 -46.41
N LEU A 74 -7.00 5.71 -45.29
CA LEU A 74 -6.98 5.10 -43.95
C LEU A 74 -8.12 4.09 -43.79
N GLY A 75 -7.78 2.86 -43.41
CA GLY A 75 -8.74 1.77 -43.29
C GLY A 75 -8.99 0.97 -44.58
N LYS A 76 -8.15 1.13 -45.61
CA LYS A 76 -7.94 0.11 -46.66
C LYS A 76 -6.72 -0.77 -46.32
N HIS A 77 -6.54 -1.87 -47.04
CA HIS A 77 -5.27 -2.60 -47.09
C HIS A 77 -4.21 -1.78 -47.85
N ASP A 78 -2.93 -1.97 -47.54
CA ASP A 78 -1.88 -1.07 -48.05
C ASP A 78 -1.67 -1.20 -49.58
N GLU A 79 -2.05 -2.34 -50.17
CA GLU A 79 -2.03 -2.57 -51.62
C GLU A 79 -3.12 -1.77 -52.38
N ASP A 80 -4.19 -1.34 -51.71
CA ASP A 80 -5.34 -0.62 -52.29
C ASP A 80 -5.24 0.92 -52.20
N ILE A 81 -4.07 1.44 -51.81
CA ILE A 81 -3.81 2.86 -51.58
C ILE A 81 -2.95 3.44 -52.72
N SER A 82 -3.37 4.57 -53.31
CA SER A 82 -2.55 5.21 -54.35
C SER A 82 -1.35 5.93 -53.74
N ARG A 83 -0.24 6.02 -54.48
CA ARG A 83 1.00 6.65 -54.00
C ARG A 83 0.83 8.12 -53.57
N TRP A 84 -0.13 8.83 -54.17
CA TRP A 84 -0.44 10.22 -53.83
C TRP A 84 -1.26 10.33 -52.54
N ASP A 85 -2.20 9.40 -52.33
CA ASP A 85 -2.97 9.29 -51.10
C ASP A 85 -2.05 8.91 -49.93
N PHE A 86 -1.10 8.00 -50.17
CA PHE A 86 -0.15 7.49 -49.17
C PHE A 86 0.75 8.58 -48.54
N GLU A 87 1.25 9.54 -49.32
CA GLU A 87 1.98 10.68 -48.72
C GLU A 87 1.05 11.60 -47.92
N THR A 88 -0.18 11.80 -48.39
CA THR A 88 -1.18 12.60 -47.69
C THR A 88 -1.57 11.95 -46.36
N LEU A 89 -1.77 10.62 -46.36
CA LEU A 89 -2.04 9.77 -45.22
C LEU A 89 -0.94 9.90 -44.14
N ARG A 90 0.34 9.69 -44.48
CA ARG A 90 1.46 9.84 -43.53
C ARG A 90 1.53 11.22 -42.87
N ARG A 91 1.23 12.29 -43.62
CA ARG A 91 1.18 13.66 -43.08
C ARG A 91 0.03 13.85 -42.07
N CYS A 92 -1.13 13.25 -42.34
CA CYS A 92 -2.28 13.27 -41.43
C CYS A 92 -2.02 12.45 -40.16
N GLU A 93 -1.40 11.28 -40.32
CA GLU A 93 -1.02 10.36 -39.25
C GLU A 93 -0.02 10.97 -38.27
N TYR A 94 1.04 11.63 -38.78
CA TYR A 94 1.99 12.37 -37.95
C TYR A 94 1.31 13.54 -37.22
N GLY A 95 0.40 14.26 -37.89
CA GLY A 95 -0.42 15.32 -37.29
C GLY A 95 -1.31 14.81 -36.15
N PHE A 96 -1.98 13.69 -36.35
CA PHE A 96 -2.78 13.01 -35.31
C PHE A 96 -1.92 12.70 -34.08
N SER A 97 -0.73 12.11 -34.28
CA SER A 97 0.10 11.60 -33.18
C SER A 97 0.57 12.74 -32.25
N ILE A 98 0.94 13.89 -32.85
CA ILE A 98 1.29 15.11 -32.11
C ILE A 98 0.06 15.73 -31.40
N LEU A 99 -1.12 15.73 -32.01
CA LEU A 99 -2.32 16.38 -31.46
C LEU A 99 -3.02 15.57 -30.35
N TYR A 100 -2.94 14.23 -30.42
CA TYR A 100 -3.65 13.31 -29.54
C TYR A 100 -3.30 13.53 -28.06
N ASN A 101 -2.01 13.49 -27.72
CA ASN A 101 -1.56 13.63 -26.33
C ASN A 101 -1.95 15.00 -25.73
N PRO A 102 -1.68 16.16 -26.36
CA PRO A 102 -2.14 17.47 -25.90
C PRO A 102 -3.66 17.58 -25.68
N ALA A 103 -4.49 17.05 -26.59
CA ALA A 103 -5.95 17.12 -26.46
C ALA A 103 -6.46 16.36 -25.23
N LEU A 104 -5.94 15.15 -25.00
CA LEU A 104 -6.25 14.35 -23.82
C LEU A 104 -5.77 15.02 -22.52
N MET A 105 -4.55 15.56 -22.53
CA MET A 105 -3.94 16.18 -21.34
C MET A 105 -4.60 17.51 -20.97
N ALA A 106 -5.04 18.31 -21.95
CA ALA A 106 -5.88 19.49 -21.71
C ALA A 106 -7.24 19.10 -21.10
N THR A 107 -7.88 18.03 -21.62
CA THR A 107 -9.13 17.49 -21.07
C THR A 107 -8.98 17.09 -19.60
N LYS A 108 -7.95 16.28 -19.28
CA LYS A 108 -7.61 15.87 -17.90
C LYS A 108 -7.31 17.06 -16.99
N THR A 109 -6.59 18.06 -17.51
CA THR A 109 -6.23 19.29 -16.78
C THR A 109 -7.46 20.14 -16.42
N SER A 110 -8.44 20.25 -17.32
CA SER A 110 -9.73 20.91 -17.02
C SER A 110 -10.47 20.25 -15.85
N ILE A 111 -10.56 18.91 -15.84
CA ILE A 111 -11.21 18.15 -14.74
C ILE A 111 -10.48 18.39 -13.40
N LEU A 112 -9.15 18.34 -13.40
CA LEU A 112 -8.35 18.54 -12.19
C LEU A 112 -8.40 19.98 -11.67
N ILE A 113 -8.46 20.98 -12.54
CA ILE A 113 -8.71 22.38 -12.13
C ILE A 113 -10.13 22.51 -11.55
N PHE A 114 -11.15 21.87 -12.13
CA PHE A 114 -12.50 21.84 -11.55
C PHE A 114 -12.51 21.20 -10.14
N TYR A 115 -11.80 20.08 -9.93
CA TYR A 115 -11.65 19.46 -8.61
C TYR A 115 -10.89 20.35 -7.63
N LEU A 116 -9.84 21.06 -8.05
CA LEU A 116 -9.12 22.02 -7.21
C LEU A 116 -10.00 23.20 -6.76
N ARG A 117 -10.94 23.64 -7.61
CA ARG A 117 -11.95 24.65 -7.23
C ARG A 117 -12.96 24.11 -6.24
N LEU A 118 -13.45 22.88 -6.45
CA LEU A 118 -14.36 22.20 -5.51
C LEU A 118 -13.70 21.96 -4.14
N ALA A 119 -12.45 21.51 -4.13
CA ALA A 119 -11.69 21.20 -2.93
C ALA A 119 -11.34 22.43 -2.07
N LYS A 120 -11.36 23.64 -2.66
CA LYS A 120 -10.85 24.89 -2.04
C LYS A 120 -11.38 25.15 -0.63
N ASN A 121 -12.65 24.82 -0.38
CA ASN A 121 -13.35 25.06 0.90
C ASN A 121 -13.75 23.76 1.61
N THR A 122 -13.50 22.57 1.05
CA THR A 122 -14.11 21.32 1.53
C THR A 122 -13.09 20.35 2.10
N GLN A 123 -12.02 20.01 1.37
CA GLN A 123 -11.05 19.02 1.83
C GLN A 123 -9.61 19.26 1.37
N ILE A 124 -8.68 19.24 2.33
CA ILE A 124 -7.26 19.53 2.07
C ILE A 124 -6.55 18.35 1.38
N VAL A 125 -6.97 17.11 1.67
CA VAL A 125 -6.44 15.90 1.03
C VAL A 125 -6.77 15.88 -0.46
N LEU A 126 -8.04 16.12 -0.82
CA LEU A 126 -8.46 16.22 -2.23
C LEU A 126 -7.67 17.32 -2.97
N ARG A 127 -7.40 18.46 -2.32
CA ARG A 127 -6.61 19.55 -2.91
C ARG A 127 -5.17 19.14 -3.19
N TYR A 128 -4.46 18.52 -2.24
CA TYR A 128 -3.08 18.08 -2.47
C TYR A 128 -2.99 16.94 -3.49
N ALA A 129 -3.89 15.96 -3.43
CA ALA A 129 -3.92 14.85 -4.36
C ALA A 129 -4.24 15.32 -5.80
N SER A 130 -5.20 16.23 -5.97
CA SER A 130 -5.49 16.82 -7.30
C SER A 130 -4.31 17.62 -7.85
N TRP A 131 -3.54 18.33 -7.01
CA TRP A 131 -2.28 18.98 -7.43
C TRP A 131 -1.21 17.97 -7.86
N ALA A 132 -1.07 16.85 -7.17
CA ALA A 132 -0.13 15.80 -7.55
C ALA A 132 -0.50 15.17 -8.90
N THR A 133 -1.76 14.79 -9.10
CA THR A 133 -2.24 14.26 -10.39
C THR A 133 -2.12 15.29 -11.52
N LEU A 134 -2.38 16.57 -11.25
CA LEU A 134 -2.21 17.67 -12.22
C LEU A 134 -0.76 17.79 -12.71
N ILE A 135 0.21 17.70 -11.81
CA ILE A 135 1.64 17.71 -12.15
C ILE A 135 1.99 16.47 -12.97
N VAL A 136 1.57 15.27 -12.55
CA VAL A 136 1.83 14.02 -13.28
C VAL A 136 1.30 14.10 -14.72
N VAL A 137 0.03 14.46 -14.89
CA VAL A 137 -0.64 14.62 -16.21
C VAL A 137 0.11 15.59 -17.11
N ASN A 138 0.48 16.79 -16.62
CA ASN A 138 1.10 17.80 -17.49
C ASN A 138 2.57 17.47 -17.79
N VAL A 139 3.31 16.87 -16.86
CA VAL A 139 4.71 16.47 -17.08
C VAL A 139 4.79 15.28 -18.04
N SER A 140 3.99 14.22 -17.84
CA SER A 140 3.99 13.08 -18.76
C SER A 140 3.46 13.46 -20.14
N GLY A 141 2.39 14.25 -20.20
CA GLY A 141 1.85 14.80 -21.44
C GLY A 141 2.88 15.61 -22.23
N CYS A 142 3.65 16.47 -21.57
CA CYS A 142 4.73 17.23 -22.18
C CYS A 142 5.83 16.30 -22.74
N VAL A 143 6.30 15.32 -21.95
CA VAL A 143 7.33 14.37 -22.39
C VAL A 143 6.87 13.54 -23.60
N LEU A 144 5.65 12.99 -23.56
CA LEU A 144 5.08 12.20 -24.68
C LEU A 144 4.86 13.07 -25.94
N THR A 145 4.45 14.33 -25.78
CA THR A 145 4.30 15.24 -26.93
C THR A 145 5.66 15.57 -27.55
N LEU A 146 6.70 15.77 -26.74
CA LEU A 146 8.07 15.98 -27.22
C LEU A 146 8.65 14.73 -27.89
N MET A 147 8.35 13.53 -27.38
CA MET A 147 8.75 12.27 -28.02
C MET A 147 8.09 12.11 -29.40
N ASN A 148 6.78 12.36 -29.53
CA ASN A 148 6.08 12.37 -30.83
C ASN A 148 6.70 13.38 -31.83
N ILE A 149 7.00 14.62 -31.39
CA ILE A 149 7.59 15.66 -32.24
C ILE A 149 9.01 15.29 -32.71
N PHE A 150 9.78 14.59 -31.88
CA PHE A 150 11.15 14.18 -32.17
C PHE A 150 11.28 12.67 -32.45
N GLN A 151 10.20 12.02 -32.91
CA GLN A 151 10.13 10.56 -33.06
C GLN A 151 11.17 9.98 -34.04
N CYS A 152 11.65 10.79 -34.99
CA CYS A 152 12.68 10.41 -35.95
C CYS A 152 13.86 11.40 -35.92
N SER A 153 15.07 10.85 -36.05
CA SER A 153 16.28 11.61 -36.36
C SER A 153 16.76 11.23 -37.78
N PRO A 154 16.73 12.17 -38.76
CA PRO A 154 16.17 13.51 -38.69
C PRO A 154 14.63 13.54 -38.77
N ILE A 155 14.01 14.61 -38.24
CA ILE A 155 12.55 14.76 -38.10
C ILE A 155 11.79 14.62 -39.44
N GLY A 156 12.42 14.99 -40.56
CA GLY A 156 11.81 14.85 -41.89
C GLY A 156 11.37 13.42 -42.25
N ALA A 157 12.05 12.40 -41.72
CA ALA A 157 11.70 10.99 -41.95
C ALA A 157 10.36 10.57 -41.31
N ALA A 158 9.74 11.43 -40.49
CA ALA A 158 8.46 11.15 -39.83
C ALA A 158 7.23 11.28 -40.74
N TRP A 159 7.30 12.09 -41.81
CA TRP A 159 6.12 12.50 -42.58
C TRP A 159 6.27 12.45 -44.11
N MET A 160 7.48 12.22 -44.63
CA MET A 160 7.70 12.01 -46.06
C MET A 160 7.47 10.54 -46.45
N ALA A 161 6.97 10.29 -47.66
CA ALA A 161 6.80 8.94 -48.20
C ALA A 161 8.16 8.30 -48.52
N ASP A 162 8.92 8.96 -49.41
CA ASP A 162 10.26 8.58 -49.82
C ASP A 162 11.30 9.38 -49.01
N PHE A 163 12.26 8.69 -48.40
CA PHE A 163 13.33 9.33 -47.61
C PHE A 163 14.63 8.53 -47.69
N ASP A 164 15.52 8.98 -48.56
CA ASP A 164 16.74 8.29 -49.04
C ASP A 164 17.92 8.26 -48.05
N ARG A 165 17.81 8.95 -46.91
CA ARG A 165 18.89 9.01 -45.91
C ARG A 165 18.64 8.01 -44.79
N GLU A 166 19.72 7.49 -44.22
CA GLU A 166 19.68 6.76 -42.96
C GLU A 166 18.91 7.57 -41.90
N SER A 167 17.91 6.94 -41.29
CA SER A 167 16.99 7.55 -40.35
C SER A 167 16.74 6.61 -39.19
N SER A 168 16.96 7.06 -37.96
CA SER A 168 16.57 6.30 -36.77
C SER A 168 15.25 6.84 -36.25
N CYS A 169 14.22 5.99 -36.18
CA CYS A 169 12.89 6.34 -35.68
C CYS A 169 12.51 5.46 -34.49
N ILE A 170 11.78 6.04 -33.53
CA ILE A 170 11.10 5.30 -32.47
C ILE A 170 9.87 4.64 -33.10
N PRO A 171 9.67 3.32 -32.98
CA PRO A 171 8.46 2.68 -33.50
C PRO A 171 7.21 3.23 -32.80
N LEU A 172 6.18 3.58 -33.57
CA LEU A 172 4.92 4.14 -33.05
C LEU A 172 4.30 3.28 -31.93
N LEU A 173 4.40 1.96 -32.06
CA LEU A 173 3.96 1.00 -31.04
C LEU A 173 4.69 1.21 -29.70
N THR A 174 6.02 1.39 -29.75
CA THR A 174 6.85 1.63 -28.56
C THR A 174 6.34 2.85 -27.80
N GLU A 175 6.00 3.92 -28.51
CA GLU A 175 5.45 5.12 -27.90
C GLU A 175 4.03 4.92 -27.33
N PHE A 176 3.09 4.36 -28.09
CA PHE A 176 1.73 4.11 -27.55
C PHE A 176 1.72 3.16 -26.36
N ILE A 177 2.53 2.09 -26.38
CA ILE A 177 2.63 1.17 -25.24
C ILE A 177 3.32 1.84 -24.03
N CYS A 178 4.21 2.81 -24.23
CA CYS A 178 4.75 3.62 -23.13
C CYS A 178 3.73 4.64 -22.56
N ALA A 179 2.88 5.22 -23.41
CA ALA A 179 1.84 6.16 -23.00
C ALA A 179 0.65 5.49 -22.28
N ALA A 180 0.26 4.31 -22.76
CA ALA A 180 -0.86 3.49 -22.27
C ALA A 180 -1.02 3.42 -20.73
N PRO A 181 -0.03 2.95 -19.95
CA PRO A 181 -0.18 2.85 -18.49
C PRO A 181 -0.35 4.20 -17.81
N VAL A 182 0.24 5.26 -18.36
CA VAL A 182 0.10 6.62 -17.81
C VAL A 182 -1.30 7.16 -18.07
N ASN A 183 -1.89 6.87 -19.23
CA ASN A 183 -3.27 7.25 -19.53
C ASN A 183 -4.27 6.53 -18.62
N ILE A 184 -4.23 5.20 -18.55
CA ILE A 184 -5.11 4.39 -17.69
C ILE A 184 -5.02 4.84 -16.22
N VAL A 185 -3.81 5.06 -15.71
CA VAL A 185 -3.63 5.41 -14.29
C VAL A 185 -4.05 6.85 -13.99
N THR A 186 -3.81 7.80 -14.91
CA THR A 186 -4.30 9.18 -14.72
C THR A 186 -5.82 9.26 -14.80
N ASP A 187 -6.45 8.46 -15.65
CA ASP A 187 -7.90 8.27 -15.69
C ASP A 187 -8.44 7.72 -14.37
N LEU A 188 -7.96 6.55 -13.94
CA LEU A 188 -8.41 5.92 -12.69
C LEU A 188 -8.14 6.80 -11.46
N ALA A 189 -7.05 7.58 -11.46
CA ALA A 189 -6.80 8.58 -10.41
C ALA A 189 -7.84 9.72 -10.44
N ILE A 190 -8.20 10.24 -11.61
CA ILE A 190 -9.25 11.26 -11.77
C ILE A 190 -10.61 10.73 -11.30
N LEU A 191 -10.94 9.45 -11.57
CA LEU A 191 -12.16 8.82 -11.06
C LEU A 191 -12.12 8.59 -9.54
N ALA A 192 -10.97 8.16 -9.00
CA ALA A 192 -10.83 7.86 -7.58
C ALA A 192 -10.77 9.11 -6.68
N LEU A 193 -10.13 10.20 -7.14
CA LEU A 193 -9.93 11.44 -6.38
C LEU A 193 -11.19 11.97 -5.66
N PRO A 194 -12.33 12.20 -6.34
CA PRO A 194 -13.51 12.79 -5.71
C PRO A 194 -14.32 11.80 -4.85
N ILE A 195 -14.23 10.49 -5.10
CA ILE A 195 -15.04 9.44 -4.43
C ILE A 195 -15.01 9.56 -2.89
N PRO A 196 -13.83 9.66 -2.22
CA PRO A 196 -13.72 9.96 -0.79
C PRO A 196 -14.61 11.10 -0.27
N VAL A 197 -14.54 12.27 -0.90
CA VAL A 197 -15.24 13.49 -0.46
C VAL A 197 -16.75 13.36 -0.64
N LEU A 198 -17.16 12.64 -1.69
CA LEU A 198 -18.56 12.44 -2.03
C LEU A 198 -19.23 11.38 -1.15
N THR A 199 -18.48 10.39 -0.64
CA THR A 199 -18.99 9.49 0.40
C THR A 199 -19.08 10.12 1.79
N GLY A 200 -18.32 11.19 2.05
CA GLY A 200 -18.40 11.94 3.32
C GLY A 200 -19.61 12.90 3.42
N MET A 201 -20.18 13.32 2.30
CA MET A 201 -21.28 14.31 2.27
C MET A 201 -22.65 13.65 2.12
N ARG A 202 -23.61 14.04 2.98
CA ARG A 202 -25.03 13.60 2.92
C ARG A 202 -25.78 14.27 1.75
N LEU A 203 -25.44 13.91 0.51
CA LEU A 203 -26.08 14.42 -0.70
C LEU A 203 -27.46 13.79 -0.92
N PRO A 204 -28.50 14.57 -1.30
CA PRO A 204 -29.82 14.02 -1.62
C PRO A 204 -29.77 13.15 -2.89
N MET A 205 -30.58 12.08 -2.94
CA MET A 205 -30.43 11.00 -3.92
C MET A 205 -30.38 11.48 -5.39
N ARG A 206 -31.21 12.46 -5.78
CA ARG A 206 -31.20 13.03 -7.15
C ARG A 206 -29.84 13.64 -7.56
N GLN A 207 -29.05 14.14 -6.60
CA GLN A 207 -27.67 14.60 -6.85
C GLN A 207 -26.65 13.46 -6.84
N LYS A 208 -26.89 12.40 -6.05
CA LYS A 208 -26.07 11.17 -6.04
C LYS A 208 -26.19 10.41 -7.36
N THR A 209 -27.36 10.40 -8.01
CA THR A 209 -27.57 9.72 -9.31
C THR A 209 -26.77 10.35 -10.45
N ILE A 210 -26.83 11.68 -10.63
CA ILE A 210 -26.05 12.40 -11.67
C ILE A 210 -24.55 12.14 -11.50
N LEU A 211 -24.12 12.10 -10.23
CA LEU A 211 -22.73 11.88 -9.85
C LEU A 211 -22.26 10.44 -10.15
N VAL A 212 -23.05 9.44 -9.80
CA VAL A 212 -22.80 8.03 -10.16
C VAL A 212 -22.76 7.86 -11.68
N LEU A 213 -23.67 8.53 -12.41
CA LEU A 213 -23.68 8.52 -13.88
C LEU A 213 -22.35 9.05 -14.46
N THR A 214 -21.81 10.14 -13.92
CA THR A 214 -20.49 10.64 -14.35
C THR A 214 -19.34 9.69 -14.02
N PHE A 215 -19.41 8.92 -12.94
CA PHE A 215 -18.42 7.87 -12.67
C PHE A 215 -18.54 6.68 -13.60
N THR A 216 -19.75 6.23 -13.96
CA THR A 216 -19.91 5.12 -14.90
C THR A 216 -19.50 5.49 -16.31
N VAL A 217 -19.77 6.72 -16.77
CA VAL A 217 -19.26 7.20 -18.07
C VAL A 217 -17.74 7.36 -18.04
N GLY A 218 -17.17 7.88 -16.94
CA GLY A 218 -15.72 7.98 -16.77
C GLY A 218 -15.02 6.60 -16.75
N ALA A 219 -15.55 5.64 -16.00
CA ALA A 219 -15.02 4.27 -15.97
C ALA A 219 -15.12 3.56 -17.33
N PHE A 220 -16.14 3.88 -18.13
CA PHE A 220 -16.28 3.39 -19.50
C PHE A 220 -15.17 3.93 -20.43
N VAL A 221 -14.74 5.19 -20.27
CA VAL A 221 -13.56 5.72 -21.00
C VAL A 221 -12.30 4.94 -20.63
N SER A 222 -12.08 4.64 -19.34
CA SER A 222 -10.93 3.82 -18.90
C SER A 222 -10.98 2.37 -19.41
N VAL A 223 -12.15 1.86 -19.80
CA VAL A 223 -12.29 0.56 -20.50
C VAL A 223 -11.97 0.67 -21.98
N ILE A 224 -12.37 1.76 -22.66
CA ILE A 224 -11.98 2.04 -24.05
C ILE A 224 -10.45 2.08 -24.17
N ASP A 225 -9.77 2.68 -23.19
CA ASP A 225 -8.31 2.78 -23.11
C ASP A 225 -7.64 1.38 -23.17
N VAL A 226 -8.11 0.45 -22.33
CA VAL A 226 -7.68 -0.96 -22.30
C VAL A 226 -8.00 -1.70 -23.61
N VAL A 227 -9.18 -1.47 -24.18
CA VAL A 227 -9.63 -2.11 -25.44
C VAL A 227 -8.79 -1.65 -26.63
N ARG A 228 -8.43 -0.36 -26.71
CA ARG A 228 -7.52 0.17 -27.73
C ARG A 228 -6.16 -0.53 -27.70
N ILE A 229 -5.56 -0.66 -26.51
CA ILE A 229 -4.24 -1.29 -26.35
C ILE A 229 -4.30 -2.76 -26.78
N TYR A 230 -5.37 -3.48 -26.44
CA TYR A 230 -5.58 -4.86 -26.88
C TYR A 230 -5.61 -4.99 -28.41
N TYR A 231 -6.38 -4.15 -29.11
CA TYR A 231 -6.42 -4.17 -30.58
C TYR A 231 -5.07 -3.77 -31.21
N LEU A 232 -4.41 -2.76 -30.67
CA LEU A 232 -3.11 -2.28 -31.17
C LEU A 232 -1.99 -3.32 -30.99
N GLN A 233 -1.95 -4.01 -29.84
CA GLN A 233 -1.01 -5.12 -29.61
C GLN A 233 -1.33 -6.36 -30.46
N ARG A 234 -2.62 -6.62 -30.71
CA ARG A 234 -3.03 -7.73 -31.58
C ARG A 234 -2.54 -7.54 -33.02
N ALA A 235 -2.70 -6.36 -33.59
CA ALA A 235 -2.21 -6.04 -34.94
C ALA A 235 -0.71 -6.33 -35.11
N VAL A 236 0.09 -6.09 -34.06
CA VAL A 236 1.54 -6.39 -34.07
C VAL A 236 1.84 -7.87 -33.78
N THR A 237 1.01 -8.56 -33.03
CA THR A 237 1.19 -10.01 -32.77
C THR A 237 1.00 -10.86 -34.04
N GLU A 238 0.47 -10.25 -35.10
CA GLU A 238 0.24 -10.84 -36.42
C GLU A 238 1.33 -10.39 -37.46
N VAL A 239 2.24 -9.46 -37.12
CA VAL A 239 3.33 -8.94 -38.02
C VAL A 239 4.69 -8.87 -37.30
N PHE A 240 5.67 -9.61 -37.80
CA PHE A 240 6.94 -9.91 -37.11
C PHE A 240 7.95 -8.73 -37.12
N THR A 241 8.06 -7.96 -36.02
CA THR A 241 9.11 -6.92 -35.86
C THR A 241 10.30 -7.41 -35.04
N GLY A 242 11.41 -7.73 -35.70
CA GLY A 242 12.69 -7.96 -35.03
C GLY A 242 13.28 -6.66 -34.43
N PRO A 243 14.19 -6.75 -33.44
CA PRO A 243 14.87 -5.58 -32.89
C PRO A 243 15.93 -5.07 -33.88
N SER A 244 15.53 -4.21 -34.81
CA SER A 244 16.40 -3.68 -35.88
C SER A 244 16.18 -2.21 -36.17
N THR A 245 17.25 -1.52 -36.57
CA THR A 245 17.27 -0.17 -37.15
C THR A 245 16.82 -0.20 -38.63
N SER A 246 15.71 -0.89 -38.94
CA SER A 246 15.21 -1.09 -40.30
C SER A 246 14.25 0.03 -40.75
N PRO A 247 14.09 0.28 -42.07
CA PRO A 247 13.13 1.26 -42.60
C PRO A 247 11.67 1.00 -42.22
N GLU A 248 11.33 -0.24 -41.85
CA GLU A 248 10.00 -0.71 -41.42
C GLU A 248 9.56 -0.08 -40.09
N SER A 249 10.48 0.52 -39.33
CA SER A 249 10.21 1.24 -38.07
C SER A 249 9.48 2.59 -38.25
N ARG A 250 9.28 3.05 -39.49
CA ARG A 250 8.57 4.29 -39.84
C ARG A 250 7.05 4.14 -39.71
N PHE A 251 6.34 5.25 -39.50
CA PHE A 251 4.87 5.31 -39.57
C PHE A 251 4.41 4.87 -40.98
N GLY A 252 3.49 3.92 -41.09
CA GLY A 252 3.16 3.30 -42.40
C GLY A 252 4.35 2.57 -43.03
N GLY A 253 5.19 1.89 -42.24
CA GLY A 253 6.32 1.07 -42.69
C GLY A 253 6.12 -0.45 -42.53
N GLN A 254 5.01 -0.88 -41.93
CA GLN A 254 4.61 -2.28 -41.80
C GLN A 254 3.50 -2.61 -42.81
N ALA A 255 3.35 -3.87 -43.20
CA ALA A 255 2.25 -4.29 -44.07
C ALA A 255 0.88 -4.23 -43.36
N ASP A 256 -0.15 -3.81 -44.11
CA ASP A 256 -1.51 -3.50 -43.62
C ASP A 256 -1.53 -2.53 -42.44
N PHE A 257 -0.62 -1.58 -42.43
CA PHE A 257 -0.56 -0.57 -41.39
C PHE A 257 -1.81 0.34 -41.43
N ALA A 258 -2.24 0.81 -42.61
CA ALA A 258 -3.40 1.69 -42.71
C ALA A 258 -4.71 0.98 -42.29
N TRP A 259 -4.84 -0.30 -42.62
CA TRP A 259 -5.95 -1.17 -42.22
C TRP A 259 -6.03 -1.31 -40.70
N ASN A 260 -4.89 -1.57 -40.05
CA ASN A 260 -4.81 -1.86 -38.62
C ASN A 260 -4.84 -0.59 -37.75
N ALA A 261 -4.16 0.48 -38.18
CA ALA A 261 -4.15 1.77 -37.47
C ALA A 261 -5.55 2.40 -37.41
N SER A 262 -6.36 2.25 -38.46
CA SER A 262 -7.70 2.86 -38.59
C SER A 262 -8.59 2.72 -37.35
N LEU A 263 -8.64 1.53 -36.74
CA LEU A 263 -9.41 1.28 -35.52
C LEU A 263 -8.80 1.96 -34.28
N SER A 264 -7.47 1.99 -34.15
CA SER A 264 -6.78 2.66 -33.04
C SER A 264 -6.96 4.18 -33.09
N LEU A 265 -6.87 4.77 -34.28
CA LEU A 265 -7.10 6.21 -34.51
C LEU A 265 -8.56 6.58 -34.18
N MET A 266 -9.53 5.79 -34.68
CA MET A 266 -10.95 5.94 -34.36
C MET A 266 -11.21 5.91 -32.85
N TRP A 267 -10.75 4.87 -32.14
CA TRP A 267 -10.94 4.76 -30.68
C TRP A 267 -10.28 5.90 -29.90
N SER A 268 -9.17 6.45 -30.39
CA SER A 268 -8.48 7.58 -29.76
C SER A 268 -9.26 8.90 -29.91
N ALA A 269 -9.96 9.11 -31.03
CA ALA A 269 -10.90 10.23 -31.15
C ALA A 269 -12.12 10.05 -30.24
N VAL A 270 -12.67 8.83 -30.17
CA VAL A 270 -13.79 8.49 -29.27
C VAL A 270 -13.41 8.76 -27.80
N GLU A 271 -12.23 8.33 -27.36
CA GLU A 271 -11.70 8.59 -26.00
C GLU A 271 -11.71 10.09 -25.67
N VAL A 272 -11.06 10.92 -26.50
CA VAL A 272 -10.95 12.37 -26.26
C VAL A 272 -12.32 13.05 -26.29
N ASN A 273 -13.15 12.74 -27.29
CA ASN A 273 -14.49 13.34 -27.44
C ASN A 273 -15.45 12.94 -26.30
N VAL A 274 -15.50 11.66 -25.92
CA VAL A 274 -16.34 11.18 -24.81
C VAL A 274 -15.80 11.66 -23.46
N GLY A 275 -14.47 11.74 -23.29
CA GLY A 275 -13.83 12.32 -22.11
C GLY A 275 -14.21 13.79 -21.89
N MET A 276 -14.16 14.62 -22.94
CA MET A 276 -14.63 16.01 -22.88
C MET A 276 -16.14 16.11 -22.58
N ALA A 277 -16.97 15.27 -23.20
CA ALA A 277 -18.41 15.26 -22.94
C ALA A 277 -18.71 14.90 -21.48
N CYS A 278 -18.08 13.85 -20.94
CA CYS A 278 -18.16 13.45 -19.53
C CYS A 278 -17.76 14.60 -18.58
N ALA A 279 -16.63 15.27 -18.87
CA ALA A 279 -16.13 16.42 -18.11
C ALA A 279 -17.09 17.63 -18.12
N CYS A 280 -18.04 17.69 -19.04
CA CYS A 280 -19.05 18.75 -19.10
C CYS A 280 -20.30 18.46 -18.25
N VAL A 281 -20.67 17.20 -18.02
CA VAL A 281 -21.90 16.82 -17.29
C VAL A 281 -22.02 17.47 -15.90
N PRO A 282 -20.98 17.53 -15.04
CA PRO A 282 -21.09 18.19 -13.73
C PRO A 282 -21.42 19.69 -13.81
N ALA A 283 -21.03 20.36 -14.90
CA ALA A 283 -21.29 21.78 -15.13
C ALA A 283 -22.69 22.05 -15.71
N LEU A 284 -23.35 21.05 -16.30
CA LEU A 284 -24.70 21.15 -16.87
C LEU A 284 -25.83 21.00 -15.82
N LYS A 285 -25.52 20.62 -14.58
CA LYS A 285 -26.47 20.51 -13.45
C LYS A 285 -27.55 21.62 -13.38
N PRO A 286 -27.23 22.94 -13.44
CA PRO A 286 -28.25 23.99 -13.36
C PRO A 286 -29.18 24.07 -14.58
N LEU A 287 -28.75 23.58 -15.75
CA LEU A 287 -29.60 23.48 -16.94
C LEU A 287 -30.46 22.22 -16.89
N ILE A 288 -29.91 21.08 -16.47
CA ILE A 288 -30.68 19.84 -16.25
C ILE A 288 -31.84 20.09 -15.27
N LEU A 289 -31.60 20.84 -14.20
CA LEU A 289 -32.63 21.25 -13.22
C LEU A 289 -33.63 22.32 -13.72
N LYS A 290 -33.40 22.92 -14.90
CA LYS A 290 -34.36 23.80 -15.60
C LYS A 290 -35.05 23.12 -16.78
N LEU A 291 -34.46 22.05 -17.34
CA LEU A 291 -34.98 21.33 -18.50
C LEU A 291 -35.83 20.11 -18.13
N LEU A 292 -35.55 19.43 -17.01
CA LEU A 292 -36.52 18.48 -16.45
C LEU A 292 -37.68 19.29 -15.84
N PRO A 293 -38.92 19.09 -16.29
CA PRO A 293 -40.08 19.67 -15.63
C PRO A 293 -40.24 19.07 -14.22
N SER A 294 -41.00 19.75 -13.37
CA SER A 294 -41.40 19.28 -12.04
C SER A 294 -42.48 18.18 -12.08
N THR A 295 -42.42 17.28 -13.08
CA THR A 295 -43.43 16.23 -13.36
C THR A 295 -43.17 14.90 -12.64
N LEU A 296 -42.07 14.79 -11.88
CA LEU A 296 -41.93 13.85 -10.75
C LEU A 296 -41.79 14.61 -9.44
N GLN A 297 -42.84 15.41 -9.19
CA GLN A 297 -43.32 15.69 -7.84
C GLN A 297 -43.80 14.35 -7.27
N GLU A 298 -43.10 13.84 -6.26
CA GLU A 298 -43.55 12.65 -5.53
C GLU A 298 -44.91 12.97 -4.89
N PRO A 299 -45.96 12.16 -5.09
CA PRO A 299 -47.13 12.23 -4.24
C PRO A 299 -46.64 12.00 -2.81
N ALA A 300 -46.90 12.94 -1.91
CA ALA A 300 -46.59 12.79 -0.49
C ALA A 300 -47.49 11.69 0.07
N ALA A 301 -47.03 10.43 -0.03
CA ALA A 301 -47.80 9.24 0.29
C ALA A 301 -48.10 9.21 1.79
N THR A 302 -49.30 9.68 2.14
CA THR A 302 -49.83 9.76 3.50
C THR A 302 -49.99 8.38 4.13
N TRP A 303 -48.91 7.89 4.72
CA TRP A 303 -48.88 6.70 5.59
C TRP A 303 -48.45 7.09 7.02
N ALA A 304 -49.04 8.18 7.52
CA ALA A 304 -49.04 8.51 8.93
C ALA A 304 -50.32 7.94 9.58
N SER A 305 -50.15 6.88 10.37
CA SER A 305 -51.18 6.23 11.20
C SER A 305 -52.33 5.49 10.50
N SER A 306 -52.32 4.17 10.64
CA SER A 306 -53.53 3.35 10.83
C SER A 306 -53.17 2.07 11.57
N ASP A 307 -52.65 2.21 12.78
CA ASP A 307 -52.45 1.08 13.71
C ASP A 307 -52.86 1.46 15.14
N THR A 308 -54.17 1.64 15.35
CA THR A 308 -54.89 1.31 16.60
C THR A 308 -56.39 1.63 16.51
N LYS A 309 -57.22 0.59 16.55
CA LYS A 309 -58.56 0.54 17.18
C LYS A 309 -59.02 -0.93 17.16
N SER A 310 -58.83 -1.66 18.26
CA SER A 310 -59.64 -1.63 19.50
C SER A 310 -60.96 -2.40 19.35
N LEU A 311 -61.24 -3.26 20.33
CA LEU A 311 -62.38 -4.19 20.31
C LEU A 311 -63.71 -3.53 20.70
N LYS A 312 -64.77 -4.11 20.14
CA LYS A 312 -66.18 -4.20 20.57
C LYS A 312 -66.68 -3.39 21.80
N ARG A 313 -67.80 -2.69 21.56
CA ARG A 313 -68.88 -2.28 22.51
C ARG A 313 -69.69 -3.50 23.04
N PRO A 314 -70.67 -3.38 23.98
CA PRO A 314 -71.29 -2.16 24.58
C PRO A 314 -71.47 -2.17 26.12
N SER A 315 -72.24 -1.16 26.60
CA SER A 315 -73.04 -1.06 27.86
C SER A 315 -72.37 -0.70 29.21
N ASP A 316 -72.67 0.54 29.62
CA ASP A 316 -73.10 1.05 30.94
C ASP A 316 -72.22 1.00 32.22
N LEU A 317 -72.24 2.17 32.91
CA LEU A 317 -71.79 2.54 34.27
C LEU A 317 -70.29 2.82 34.56
N ASP A 318 -70.13 3.75 35.53
CA ASP A 318 -68.96 4.21 36.30
C ASP A 318 -67.76 5.01 35.71
N ALA A 319 -67.23 5.87 36.60
CA ALA A 319 -65.94 6.61 36.59
C ALA A 319 -65.76 7.87 35.69
N THR A 320 -64.77 8.69 36.06
CA THR A 320 -64.51 10.10 35.66
C THR A 320 -63.03 10.30 35.21
N PRO A 321 -62.54 11.52 34.86
CA PRO A 321 -63.01 12.54 33.89
C PRO A 321 -61.89 13.05 32.92
N PHE A 322 -62.18 13.90 31.91
CA PHE A 322 -61.49 15.20 31.64
C PHE A 322 -62.07 16.01 30.42
N ARG A 323 -61.58 17.24 30.17
CA ARG A 323 -62.19 18.28 29.30
C ARG A 323 -61.18 19.06 28.40
N LYS A 324 -61.70 19.60 27.27
CA LYS A 324 -61.07 20.51 26.24
C LYS A 324 -60.63 21.89 26.83
N ARG A 325 -59.96 22.86 26.16
CA ARG A 325 -59.63 23.24 24.73
C ARG A 325 -58.25 24.02 24.75
N SER A 326 -57.73 25.01 23.97
CA SER A 326 -57.92 25.84 22.73
C SER A 326 -56.66 26.77 22.59
N SER A 327 -56.32 27.53 21.52
CA SER A 327 -56.36 27.44 20.03
C SER A 327 -55.76 28.73 19.39
N THR A 328 -55.53 28.78 18.05
CA THR A 328 -55.42 30.01 17.17
C THR A 328 -54.20 30.97 17.36
N ALA A 329 -53.66 31.74 16.38
CA ALA A 329 -53.81 31.87 14.91
C ALA A 329 -52.54 32.50 14.22
N VAL A 330 -52.64 33.05 12.99
CA VAL A 330 -51.62 33.22 11.91
C VAL A 330 -51.93 34.54 11.13
N PRO A 331 -50.99 35.42 10.65
CA PRO A 331 -50.00 35.14 9.56
C PRO A 331 -48.68 36.02 9.38
N THR A 332 -47.82 35.58 8.43
CA THR A 332 -47.01 36.33 7.39
C THR A 332 -45.80 37.30 7.62
N LEU A 333 -44.68 36.93 6.95
CA LEU A 333 -43.82 37.65 5.94
C LEU A 333 -42.76 38.74 6.27
N ALA A 334 -41.65 38.63 5.49
CA ALA A 334 -40.76 39.68 4.93
C ALA A 334 -39.85 40.52 5.88
N LEU A 335 -38.78 41.20 5.45
CA LEU A 335 -37.75 41.02 4.37
C LEU A 335 -36.61 42.06 4.62
N GLU A 336 -35.53 42.02 3.84
CA GLU A 336 -34.64 43.16 3.51
C GLU A 336 -33.55 43.59 4.53
N SER A 337 -32.82 44.66 4.19
CA SER A 337 -31.38 44.78 4.53
C SER A 337 -30.79 46.21 4.44
N ILE A 338 -29.52 46.36 4.89
CA ILE A 338 -28.52 47.40 4.50
C ILE A 338 -28.66 48.85 5.07
N ARG A 339 -27.76 49.18 6.02
CA ARG A 339 -27.13 50.51 6.31
C ARG A 339 -28.10 51.65 6.78
N LEU A 340 -27.70 52.89 7.15
CA LEU A 340 -26.43 53.65 7.08
C LEU A 340 -26.38 54.78 8.14
N GLY A 341 -25.22 55.11 8.71
CA GLY A 341 -24.98 56.32 9.56
C GLY A 341 -25.39 56.18 11.04
N GLY A 342 -24.82 56.92 11.99
CA GLY A 342 -23.74 57.93 11.90
C GLY A 342 -23.22 58.35 13.29
N ASP A 343 -22.15 59.15 13.28
CA ASP A 343 -21.55 59.96 14.38
C ASP A 343 -21.06 59.30 15.69
N GLY A 344 -19.96 59.87 16.22
CA GLY A 344 -19.47 59.70 17.60
C GLY A 344 -19.68 60.99 18.41
N PRO A 345 -18.89 61.33 19.45
CA PRO A 345 -17.59 60.74 19.84
C PRO A 345 -17.39 60.45 21.36
N SER A 346 -16.20 59.94 21.73
CA SER A 346 -15.54 60.09 23.06
C SER A 346 -16.17 59.34 24.26
N VAL A 347 -15.53 59.06 25.41
CA VAL A 347 -14.15 59.25 25.94
C VAL A 347 -13.73 57.95 26.71
N SER A 348 -12.44 57.73 26.95
CA SER A 348 -11.83 56.94 28.07
C SER A 348 -12.28 55.49 28.41
N GLY A 349 -11.31 54.57 28.45
CA GLY A 349 -11.24 53.50 29.48
C GLY A 349 -10.26 53.91 30.59
N PRO A 350 -9.56 52.99 31.30
CA PRO A 350 -9.66 51.53 31.35
C PRO A 350 -9.78 51.02 32.83
N VAL A 351 -9.08 49.91 33.19
CA VAL A 351 -8.71 49.40 34.54
C VAL A 351 -9.45 48.14 35.04
N ALA A 352 -8.65 47.33 35.74
CA ALA A 352 -8.71 45.91 36.10
C ALA A 352 -9.65 45.48 37.24
N ASP A 353 -9.73 44.15 37.40
CA ASP A 353 -9.81 43.33 38.63
C ASP A 353 -10.35 43.95 39.94
N LEU A 354 -11.35 43.27 40.54
CA LEU A 354 -11.14 42.52 41.80
C LEU A 354 -12.32 41.58 42.16
N SER A 355 -11.98 40.44 42.77
CA SER A 355 -12.83 39.65 43.68
C SER A 355 -12.68 40.21 45.13
N PRO A 356 -13.48 39.84 46.17
CA PRO A 356 -14.32 38.63 46.32
C PRO A 356 -15.70 38.86 46.99
N ALA A 357 -16.33 37.76 47.44
CA ALA A 357 -17.54 37.63 48.28
C ALA A 357 -17.18 37.80 49.81
N PRO A 358 -18.05 37.55 50.84
CA PRO A 358 -19.36 36.84 50.85
C PRO A 358 -20.45 37.34 51.87
N ASP A 359 -21.44 36.47 52.10
CA ASP A 359 -22.15 36.17 53.37
C ASP A 359 -23.62 36.55 53.66
N ALA A 360 -24.22 35.68 54.50
CA ALA A 360 -25.54 35.68 55.17
C ALA A 360 -26.83 35.44 54.32
N ALA A 361 -27.90 34.82 54.84
CA ALA A 361 -28.10 33.82 55.92
C ALA A 361 -29.56 33.27 55.90
N TYR A 362 -29.81 32.12 56.56
CA TYR A 362 -30.97 31.79 57.43
C TYR A 362 -31.57 30.36 57.34
N LEU A 363 -31.25 29.56 58.37
CA LEU A 363 -32.08 28.57 59.09
C LEU A 363 -32.77 27.38 58.37
N ALA A 364 -33.15 26.38 59.18
CA ALA A 364 -33.58 25.05 58.77
C ALA A 364 -34.67 24.47 59.69
N SER A 365 -35.30 23.37 59.26
CA SER A 365 -35.96 22.39 60.14
C SER A 365 -35.98 21.00 59.48
N SER A 366 -36.14 19.94 60.27
CA SER A 366 -35.77 18.56 59.88
C SER A 366 -36.83 17.50 60.21
N THR A 367 -36.98 16.50 59.32
CA THR A 367 -37.54 15.18 59.64
C THR A 367 -36.82 14.09 58.84
N SER A 368 -36.73 12.88 59.40
CA SER A 368 -35.87 11.81 58.88
C SER A 368 -36.54 10.43 58.91
N THR A 369 -36.65 9.77 57.74
CA THR A 369 -36.88 8.32 57.64
C THR A 369 -36.47 7.78 56.25
N THR A 370 -35.54 6.80 56.26
CA THR A 370 -35.37 5.66 55.32
C THR A 370 -35.69 5.79 53.81
N ALA A 371 -34.71 5.42 52.97
CA ALA A 371 -34.76 5.41 51.50
C ALA A 371 -35.59 4.25 50.87
N PRO A 372 -35.76 4.24 49.53
CA PRO A 372 -34.80 3.46 48.71
C PRO A 372 -34.29 4.14 47.41
N ASP A 373 -33.18 3.60 46.90
CA ASP A 373 -32.50 3.73 45.59
C ASP A 373 -32.93 4.77 44.54
N PRO A 374 -32.02 5.69 44.15
CA PRO A 374 -32.00 6.26 42.81
C PRO A 374 -31.27 5.32 41.84
N THR A 375 -31.96 4.84 40.79
CA THR A 375 -31.36 3.98 39.76
C THR A 375 -30.24 4.70 38.99
N HIS A 376 -29.09 4.06 38.83
CA HIS A 376 -27.95 4.58 38.06
C HIS A 376 -28.35 4.94 36.61
N VAL A 377 -28.34 6.24 36.29
CA VAL A 377 -28.30 6.70 34.89
C VAL A 377 -26.87 6.46 34.38
N ILE A 378 -26.66 5.30 33.75
CA ILE A 378 -25.38 4.96 33.13
C ILE A 378 -25.15 5.92 31.95
N SER A 379 -24.14 6.78 32.07
CA SER A 379 -23.65 7.64 31.01
C SER A 379 -22.96 6.81 29.92
N THR A 380 -23.75 6.22 29.02
CA THR A 380 -23.21 5.46 27.89
C THR A 380 -22.30 6.34 27.02
N PRO A 381 -21.12 5.82 26.58
CA PRO A 381 -20.18 6.61 25.79
C PRO A 381 -20.79 7.02 24.44
N SER A 382 -20.38 8.18 23.95
CA SER A 382 -21.01 8.89 22.84
C SER A 382 -20.95 8.15 21.48
N ASN A 383 -21.97 7.35 21.22
CA ASN A 383 -22.21 6.72 19.92
C ASN A 383 -22.71 7.75 18.91
N LEU A 384 -21.87 8.10 17.92
CA LEU A 384 -22.19 9.12 16.92
C LEU A 384 -22.92 8.48 15.72
N TYR A 385 -24.25 8.43 15.84
CA TYR A 385 -25.12 7.63 14.98
C TYR A 385 -25.16 8.10 13.51
N PHE A 386 -24.53 7.34 12.61
CA PHE A 386 -24.80 7.38 11.18
C PHE A 386 -25.80 6.27 10.82
N GLY A 387 -26.89 6.66 10.13
CA GLY A 387 -28.14 5.88 10.04
C GLY A 387 -28.13 4.51 9.34
N PHE A 388 -26.95 3.93 9.05
CA PHE A 388 -26.79 2.51 8.67
C PHE A 388 -25.48 1.85 9.18
N VAL A 389 -24.55 2.61 9.77
CA VAL A 389 -23.31 2.08 10.39
C VAL A 389 -22.96 2.96 11.59
N ASN A 390 -22.99 2.41 12.80
CA ASN A 390 -22.53 3.12 13.99
C ASN A 390 -20.99 3.13 14.03
N ILE A 391 -20.38 4.25 13.64
CA ILE A 391 -18.92 4.42 13.69
C ILE A 391 -18.54 4.89 15.10
N SER A 392 -18.30 3.92 15.99
CA SER A 392 -17.64 4.18 17.26
C SER A 392 -16.23 4.72 17.02
N LYS A 393 -15.79 5.64 17.89
CA LYS A 393 -14.42 6.19 17.90
C LYS A 393 -13.42 5.01 17.92
N PRO A 394 -12.47 4.92 16.98
CA PRO A 394 -11.60 3.76 16.86
C PRO A 394 -10.84 3.54 18.16
N ARG A 395 -10.95 2.33 18.71
CA ARG A 395 -10.27 1.93 19.95
C ARG A 395 -8.76 2.01 19.75
N SER A 396 -8.03 2.41 20.80
CA SER A 396 -6.57 2.31 20.81
C SER A 396 -6.16 0.88 20.49
N LEU A 397 -5.21 0.74 19.57
CA LEU A 397 -4.76 -0.53 19.00
C LEU A 397 -4.19 -1.49 20.07
N LEU A 398 -3.77 -0.97 21.23
CA LEU A 398 -3.33 -1.74 22.41
C LEU A 398 -4.50 -2.27 23.27
N LYS A 399 -5.65 -1.58 23.29
CA LYS A 399 -6.84 -1.95 24.10
C LYS A 399 -7.69 -3.05 23.45
N VAL A 400 -7.55 -3.28 22.14
CA VAL A 400 -8.35 -4.24 21.36
C VAL A 400 -8.34 -5.64 21.99
N GLY A 401 -9.52 -6.26 22.14
CA GLY A 401 -9.66 -7.61 22.70
C GLY A 401 -9.18 -8.70 21.74
N ALA A 402 -8.85 -9.90 22.22
CA ALA A 402 -8.28 -10.97 21.39
C ALA A 402 -9.15 -11.30 20.15
N ALA A 403 -10.44 -11.57 20.34
CA ALA A 403 -11.38 -11.88 19.25
C ALA A 403 -11.65 -10.68 18.30
N GLU A 404 -11.51 -9.44 18.79
CA GLU A 404 -11.64 -8.23 17.98
C GLU A 404 -10.37 -7.99 17.15
N SER A 405 -9.19 -8.20 17.76
CA SER A 405 -7.88 -8.07 17.10
C SER A 405 -7.71 -9.04 15.94
N LEU A 406 -8.27 -10.26 16.07
CA LEU A 406 -8.28 -11.24 14.99
C LEU A 406 -8.97 -10.70 13.73
N ARG A 407 -10.07 -9.93 13.85
CA ARG A 407 -10.78 -9.35 12.70
C ARG A 407 -9.89 -8.41 11.90
N TYR A 408 -9.23 -7.47 12.59
CA TYR A 408 -8.31 -6.52 11.96
C TYR A 408 -7.07 -7.23 11.38
N CYS A 409 -6.49 -8.17 12.14
CA CYS A 409 -5.33 -8.93 11.72
C CYS A 409 -5.61 -9.89 10.55
N THR A 410 -6.81 -10.48 10.43
CA THR A 410 -7.22 -11.27 9.25
C THR A 410 -7.24 -10.41 8.00
N VAL A 411 -7.79 -9.20 8.05
CA VAL A 411 -7.83 -8.30 6.88
C VAL A 411 -6.43 -7.86 6.47
N VAL A 412 -5.55 -7.51 7.43
CA VAL A 412 -4.14 -7.22 7.13
C VAL A 412 -3.41 -8.47 6.62
N SER A 413 -3.78 -9.68 7.08
CA SER A 413 -3.25 -10.94 6.54
C SER A 413 -3.68 -11.21 5.09
N VAL A 414 -4.87 -10.74 4.67
CA VAL A 414 -5.29 -10.77 3.26
C VAL A 414 -4.48 -9.80 2.40
N LEU A 415 -4.12 -8.61 2.93
CA LEU A 415 -3.10 -7.75 2.29
C LEU A 415 -1.77 -8.49 2.16
N PHE A 416 -1.27 -9.13 3.22
CA PHE A 416 -0.05 -9.94 3.17
C PHE A 416 -0.13 -11.07 2.12
N PHE A 417 -1.27 -11.74 1.95
CA PHE A 417 -1.48 -12.76 0.90
C PHE A 417 -1.36 -12.16 -0.51
N LEU A 418 -2.13 -11.10 -0.78
CA LEU A 418 -2.19 -10.44 -2.09
C LEU A 418 -0.85 -9.80 -2.47
N TRP A 419 -0.19 -9.15 -1.51
CA TRP A 419 1.19 -8.67 -1.67
C TRP A 419 2.17 -9.83 -1.87
N GLY A 420 2.01 -10.96 -1.17
CA GLY A 420 2.81 -12.17 -1.38
C GLY A 420 2.74 -12.69 -2.82
N ILE A 421 1.54 -12.75 -3.40
CA ILE A 421 1.35 -13.07 -4.83
C ILE A 421 2.04 -12.03 -5.71
N SER A 422 1.76 -10.75 -5.46
CA SER A 422 2.27 -9.63 -6.25
C SER A 422 3.81 -9.59 -6.27
N TYR A 423 4.44 -9.87 -5.13
CA TYR A 423 5.89 -9.90 -4.97
C TYR A 423 6.54 -11.11 -5.68
N GLY A 424 5.96 -12.30 -5.58
CA GLY A 424 6.50 -13.48 -6.24
C GLY A 424 6.31 -13.44 -7.77
N LEU A 425 5.19 -12.90 -8.26
CA LEU A 425 5.02 -12.58 -9.69
C LEU A 425 6.10 -11.58 -10.14
N LEU A 426 6.23 -10.45 -9.45
CA LEU A 426 7.23 -9.41 -9.73
C LEU A 426 8.66 -9.97 -9.79
N ARG A 427 9.02 -10.87 -8.87
CA ARG A 427 10.32 -11.56 -8.87
C ARG A 427 10.53 -12.42 -10.13
N SER A 428 9.52 -13.19 -10.55
CA SER A 428 9.60 -13.99 -11.79
C SER A 428 9.64 -13.11 -13.05
N LEU A 429 8.84 -12.05 -13.10
CA LEU A 429 8.81 -11.07 -14.20
C LEU A 429 10.17 -10.36 -14.36
N ASN A 430 10.76 -9.89 -13.26
CA ASN A 430 12.10 -9.28 -13.24
C ASN A 430 13.17 -10.25 -13.79
N ASN A 431 13.15 -11.51 -13.35
CA ASN A 431 14.11 -12.52 -13.79
C ASN A 431 13.98 -12.83 -15.29
N ALA A 432 12.75 -12.96 -15.80
CA ALA A 432 12.50 -13.18 -17.22
C ALA A 432 13.00 -12.01 -18.07
N VAL A 433 12.72 -10.77 -17.66
CA VAL A 433 13.17 -9.56 -18.37
C VAL A 433 14.70 -9.40 -18.32
N ALA A 434 15.36 -9.78 -17.22
CA ALA A 434 16.82 -9.82 -17.16
C ALA A 434 17.42 -10.86 -18.14
N GLY A 435 16.74 -11.99 -18.36
CA GLY A 435 17.08 -12.99 -19.36
C GLY A 435 16.91 -12.50 -20.80
N VAL A 436 15.72 -11.98 -21.15
CA VAL A 436 15.40 -11.43 -22.48
C VAL A 436 16.40 -10.32 -22.86
N ASN A 437 16.67 -9.37 -21.96
CA ASN A 437 17.61 -8.28 -22.18
C ASN A 437 19.09 -8.66 -22.01
N ARG A 438 19.41 -9.96 -21.89
CA ARG A 438 20.78 -10.51 -21.77
C ARG A 438 21.63 -9.76 -20.75
N MET A 439 21.03 -9.39 -19.62
CA MET A 439 21.68 -8.54 -18.62
C MET A 439 22.85 -9.28 -17.99
N SER A 440 24.04 -8.66 -18.00
CA SER A 440 25.20 -9.21 -17.32
C SER A 440 24.97 -9.27 -15.81
N SER A 441 25.53 -10.27 -15.13
CA SER A 441 25.30 -10.50 -13.70
C SER A 441 25.45 -9.26 -12.80
N PRO A 442 26.44 -8.35 -13.01
CA PRO A 442 26.53 -7.08 -12.27
C PRO A 442 25.32 -6.15 -12.45
N LYS A 443 24.71 -6.12 -13.65
CA LYS A 443 23.48 -5.33 -13.89
C LYS A 443 22.29 -5.92 -13.14
N THR A 444 22.11 -7.24 -13.20
CA THR A 444 21.03 -7.93 -12.47
C THR A 444 21.18 -7.78 -10.96
N LEU A 445 22.40 -7.88 -10.42
CA LEU A 445 22.71 -7.56 -9.02
C LEU A 445 22.43 -6.08 -8.70
N GLY A 446 22.73 -5.16 -9.62
CA GLY A 446 22.43 -3.73 -9.49
C GLY A 446 20.94 -3.42 -9.33
N LEU A 447 20.05 -4.18 -9.98
CA LEU A 447 18.60 -4.08 -9.75
C LEU A 447 18.21 -4.49 -8.32
N THR A 448 18.78 -5.58 -7.81
CA THR A 448 18.59 -6.04 -6.42
C THR A 448 19.11 -4.99 -5.42
N SER A 449 20.25 -4.37 -5.70
CA SER A 449 20.81 -3.29 -4.87
C SER A 449 19.99 -2.00 -4.93
N ALA A 450 19.38 -1.66 -6.07
CA ALA A 450 18.43 -0.55 -6.16
C ALA A 450 17.19 -0.80 -5.29
N TYR A 451 16.65 -2.02 -5.31
CA TYR A 451 15.51 -2.45 -4.50
C TYR A 451 15.83 -2.45 -2.99
N PHE A 452 16.83 -3.22 -2.55
CA PHE A 452 17.13 -3.38 -1.12
C PHE A 452 18.03 -2.25 -0.59
N GLY A 453 19.20 -2.05 -1.20
CA GLY A 453 20.20 -1.07 -0.73
C GLY A 453 19.75 0.38 -0.89
N GLY A 454 18.95 0.69 -1.91
CA GLY A 454 18.32 1.99 -2.09
C GLY A 454 16.93 2.07 -1.44
N GLY A 455 15.97 1.32 -2.00
CA GLY A 455 14.56 1.40 -1.63
C GLY A 455 14.28 1.09 -0.16
N TYR A 456 14.73 -0.09 0.33
CA TYR A 456 14.52 -0.49 1.73
C TYR A 456 15.36 0.28 2.74
N PHE A 457 16.47 0.92 2.33
CA PHE A 457 17.22 1.81 3.22
C PHE A 457 16.50 3.15 3.42
N LEU A 458 16.03 3.78 2.34
CA LEU A 458 15.48 5.14 2.38
C LEU A 458 13.97 5.18 2.70
N GLY A 459 13.18 4.22 2.22
CA GLY A 459 11.72 4.20 2.40
C GLY A 459 11.27 4.25 3.87
N PRO A 460 11.81 3.38 4.76
CA PRO A 460 11.45 3.36 6.18
C PRO A 460 11.80 4.67 6.90
N LEU A 461 12.95 5.27 6.57
CA LEU A 461 13.47 6.46 7.24
C LEU A 461 12.75 7.74 6.78
N LEU A 462 12.64 7.95 5.46
CA LEU A 462 12.15 9.21 4.89
C LEU A 462 10.62 9.33 4.93
N VAL A 463 9.90 8.22 4.71
CA VAL A 463 8.43 8.23 4.58
C VAL A 463 7.75 7.38 5.63
N GLY A 464 8.27 6.18 5.92
CA GLY A 464 7.70 5.27 6.94
C GLY A 464 7.64 5.92 8.33
N GLU A 465 8.77 6.42 8.83
CA GLU A 465 8.82 7.12 10.12
C GLU A 465 7.95 8.37 10.12
N TRP A 466 8.08 9.19 9.08
CA TRP A 466 7.43 10.48 9.01
C TRP A 466 5.90 10.37 9.06
N ILE A 467 5.29 9.45 8.31
CA ILE A 467 3.84 9.24 8.31
C ILE A 467 3.36 8.68 9.65
N LEU A 468 4.07 7.70 10.22
CA LEU A 468 3.68 7.06 11.48
C LEU A 468 3.76 8.01 12.70
N ARG A 469 4.66 9.01 12.65
CA ARG A 469 4.83 10.03 13.69
C ARG A 469 4.01 11.31 13.48
N ARG A 470 3.45 11.55 12.29
CA ARG A 470 2.87 12.87 11.95
C ARG A 470 1.65 13.28 12.77
N ASP A 471 0.93 12.31 13.33
CA ASP A 471 -0.23 12.52 14.21
C ASP A 471 0.13 13.35 15.47
N GLU A 472 1.31 13.14 16.03
CA GLU A 472 1.76 13.75 17.29
C GLU A 472 2.09 15.25 17.14
N HIS A 473 2.86 15.61 16.10
CA HIS A 473 3.41 16.96 15.91
C HIS A 473 2.37 18.07 15.70
N ARG A 474 1.08 17.74 15.51
CA ARG A 474 -0.01 18.73 15.46
C ARG A 474 -0.88 18.78 16.71
N ARG A 475 -0.95 17.71 17.52
CA ARG A 475 -1.72 17.72 18.79
C ARG A 475 -1.05 18.59 19.84
N SER A 476 0.27 18.43 20.02
CA SER A 476 1.06 19.18 21.01
C SER A 476 0.99 20.71 20.84
N LYS A 477 0.85 21.22 19.61
CA LYS A 477 0.96 22.65 19.31
C LYS A 477 -0.36 23.43 19.20
N ARG A 478 -1.53 22.79 19.41
CA ARG A 478 -2.82 23.50 19.28
C ARG A 478 -3.97 22.88 20.08
N HIS A 479 -3.94 23.06 21.41
CA HIS A 479 -5.20 23.09 22.16
C HIS A 479 -6.12 24.18 21.58
N GLY A 480 -7.42 23.92 21.50
CA GLY A 480 -8.44 24.95 21.25
C GLY A 480 -8.91 25.21 19.81
N LYS A 481 -8.69 24.33 18.82
CA LYS A 481 -9.57 24.37 17.62
C LYS A 481 -9.79 23.04 16.90
N VAL A 482 -11.07 22.83 16.57
CA VAL A 482 -11.75 21.63 16.06
C VAL A 482 -11.39 21.33 14.59
N ASP A 483 -11.58 20.07 14.18
CA ASP A 483 -11.55 19.54 12.80
C ASP A 483 -10.30 19.83 11.95
N ALA A 484 -9.16 19.28 12.39
CA ALA A 484 -8.02 18.99 11.52
C ALA A 484 -7.90 17.47 11.33
N GLU A 485 -8.12 16.98 10.11
CA GLU A 485 -8.05 15.54 9.80
C GLU A 485 -6.70 14.89 10.16
N ASN A 486 -6.74 13.63 10.59
CA ASN A 486 -5.55 12.82 10.90
C ASN A 486 -4.78 12.45 9.61
N VAL A 487 -3.81 13.29 9.19
CA VAL A 487 -2.96 13.05 8.00
C VAL A 487 -1.74 12.15 8.32
N GLY A 488 -1.82 11.32 9.37
CA GLY A 488 -0.74 10.42 9.81
C GLY A 488 -1.29 9.33 10.71
N GLY A 489 -0.64 8.17 10.72
CA GLY A 489 -1.15 6.94 11.36
C GLY A 489 -0.93 5.70 10.50
N PHE A 490 -1.26 4.51 11.00
CA PHE A 490 -1.05 3.25 10.28
C PHE A 490 -1.85 3.21 8.96
N LYS A 491 -3.08 3.73 8.98
CA LYS A 491 -3.95 3.81 7.81
C LYS A 491 -3.32 4.64 6.68
N ALA A 492 -2.72 5.79 7.02
CA ALA A 492 -2.02 6.64 6.07
C ALA A 492 -0.77 5.93 5.50
N THR A 493 -0.03 5.19 6.32
CA THR A 493 1.15 4.43 5.90
C THR A 493 0.81 3.33 4.89
N PHE A 494 -0.30 2.60 5.09
CA PHE A 494 -0.78 1.60 4.13
C PHE A 494 -1.14 2.22 2.77
N ILE A 495 -1.91 3.32 2.78
CA ILE A 495 -2.36 3.96 1.54
C ILE A 495 -1.17 4.54 0.76
N VAL A 496 -0.27 5.26 1.42
CA VAL A 496 0.90 5.86 0.74
C VAL A 496 1.89 4.81 0.25
N GLY A 497 2.14 3.74 1.03
CA GLY A 497 3.01 2.65 0.59
C GLY A 497 2.47 1.91 -0.65
N LEU A 498 1.15 1.66 -0.70
CA LEU A 498 0.49 1.06 -1.88
C LEU A 498 0.56 1.98 -3.10
N CYS A 499 0.38 3.30 -2.92
CA CYS A 499 0.54 4.27 -4.01
C CYS A 499 1.97 4.30 -4.56
N ILE A 500 3.00 4.32 -3.70
CA ILE A 500 4.40 4.34 -4.14
C ILE A 500 4.78 3.01 -4.82
N TYR A 501 4.35 1.86 -4.27
CA TYR A 501 4.57 0.55 -4.89
C TYR A 501 3.93 0.48 -6.29
N GLY A 502 2.67 0.93 -6.43
CA GLY A 502 1.98 1.01 -7.72
C GLY A 502 2.67 1.93 -8.73
N ILE A 503 3.20 3.09 -8.29
CA ILE A 503 4.01 3.97 -9.16
C ILE A 503 5.27 3.24 -9.64
N GLY A 504 5.93 2.47 -8.76
CA GLY A 504 7.09 1.66 -9.12
C GLY A 504 6.78 0.60 -10.19
N THR A 505 5.62 -0.08 -10.09
CA THR A 505 5.20 -1.09 -11.07
C THR A 505 4.72 -0.48 -12.39
N ILE A 506 4.19 0.75 -12.38
CA ILE A 506 3.89 1.51 -13.61
C ILE A 506 5.18 1.84 -14.37
N ILE A 507 6.21 2.36 -13.69
CA ILE A 507 7.49 2.76 -14.31
C ILE A 507 8.18 1.55 -14.99
N PHE A 508 7.91 0.32 -14.54
CA PHE A 508 8.44 -0.88 -15.19
C PHE A 508 7.98 -1.03 -16.64
N TRP A 509 6.73 -0.67 -16.96
CA TRP A 509 6.17 -0.91 -18.31
C TRP A 509 6.95 -0.16 -19.41
N PRO A 510 7.09 1.18 -19.43
CA PRO A 510 7.89 1.86 -20.45
C PRO A 510 9.37 1.44 -20.39
N SER A 511 9.90 1.07 -19.22
CA SER A 511 11.26 0.53 -19.08
C SER A 511 11.43 -0.81 -19.81
N ALA A 512 10.40 -1.66 -19.78
CA ALA A 512 10.35 -2.94 -20.49
C ALA A 512 10.21 -2.80 -22.00
N VAL A 513 9.50 -1.78 -22.47
CA VAL A 513 9.31 -1.53 -23.92
C VAL A 513 10.56 -0.87 -24.53
N THR A 514 11.21 0.02 -23.78
CA THR A 514 12.45 0.71 -24.22
C THR A 514 13.73 -0.05 -23.88
N ASN A 515 13.63 -1.19 -23.18
CA ASN A 515 14.75 -1.98 -22.65
C ASN A 515 15.79 -1.15 -21.84
N SER A 516 15.31 -0.08 -21.19
CA SER A 516 16.15 0.88 -20.47
C SER A 516 16.57 0.35 -19.10
N TYR A 517 17.86 -0.01 -18.95
CA TYR A 517 18.45 -0.40 -17.67
C TYR A 517 18.27 0.68 -16.58
N GLY A 518 18.38 1.96 -16.94
CA GLY A 518 18.12 3.06 -16.00
C GLY A 518 16.66 3.13 -15.54
N GLY A 519 15.71 2.88 -16.45
CA GLY A 519 14.29 2.75 -16.13
C GLY A 519 14.01 1.57 -15.18
N PHE A 520 14.61 0.41 -15.44
CA PHE A 520 14.50 -0.75 -14.55
C PHE A 520 15.11 -0.50 -13.16
N MET A 521 16.25 0.20 -13.07
CA MET A 521 16.82 0.61 -11.77
C MET A 521 15.87 1.54 -11.01
N LEU A 522 15.31 2.56 -11.69
CA LEU A 522 14.36 3.50 -11.08
C LEU A 522 13.08 2.80 -10.62
N SER A 523 12.51 1.92 -11.45
CA SER A 523 11.35 1.10 -11.08
C SER A 523 11.65 0.25 -9.84
N ASN A 524 12.74 -0.54 -9.83
CA ASN A 524 13.07 -1.40 -8.69
C ASN A 524 13.36 -0.61 -7.41
N PHE A 525 13.96 0.57 -7.51
CA PHE A 525 14.13 1.50 -6.39
C PHE A 525 12.78 1.97 -5.83
N VAL A 526 11.87 2.49 -6.68
CA VAL A 526 10.55 3.01 -6.24
C VAL A 526 9.67 1.89 -5.69
N VAL A 527 9.69 0.71 -6.32
CA VAL A 527 9.06 -0.52 -5.81
C VAL A 527 9.56 -0.86 -4.40
N GLY A 528 10.88 -0.96 -4.21
CA GLY A 528 11.46 -1.30 -2.90
C GLY A 528 11.17 -0.24 -1.83
N PHE A 529 11.16 1.04 -2.24
CA PHE A 529 10.76 2.15 -1.37
C PHE A 529 9.29 2.02 -0.92
N GLY A 530 8.36 1.75 -1.85
CA GLY A 530 6.94 1.57 -1.52
C GLY A 530 6.68 0.36 -0.63
N LEU A 531 7.29 -0.79 -0.95
CA LEU A 531 7.14 -2.02 -0.16
C LEU A 531 7.76 -1.92 1.23
N SER A 532 8.90 -1.26 1.39
CA SER A 532 9.49 -1.04 2.72
C SER A 532 8.64 -0.11 3.60
N VAL A 533 7.99 0.92 3.04
CA VAL A 533 6.99 1.74 3.76
C VAL A 533 5.80 0.89 4.20
N LEU A 534 5.31 -0.01 3.35
CA LEU A 534 4.26 -0.97 3.72
C LEU A 534 4.72 -1.92 4.83
N GLU A 535 5.95 -2.43 4.78
CA GLU A 535 6.48 -3.34 5.79
C GLU A 535 6.57 -2.69 7.18
N VAL A 536 7.04 -1.45 7.28
CA VAL A 536 7.05 -0.75 8.58
C VAL A 536 5.63 -0.67 9.14
N GLY A 537 4.64 -0.30 8.32
CA GLY A 537 3.23 -0.22 8.74
C GLY A 537 2.65 -1.57 9.13
N ALA A 538 2.75 -2.56 8.23
CA ALA A 538 2.09 -3.86 8.34
C ALA A 538 2.63 -4.70 9.50
N ASN A 539 3.95 -4.86 9.59
CA ASN A 539 4.55 -5.73 10.59
C ASN A 539 4.40 -5.13 12.00
N THR A 540 4.49 -3.80 12.12
CA THR A 540 4.22 -3.09 13.40
C THR A 540 2.76 -3.20 13.82
N PHE A 541 1.82 -3.03 12.89
CA PHE A 541 0.39 -3.20 13.15
C PHE A 541 0.08 -4.62 13.66
N MET A 542 0.60 -5.66 13.01
CA MET A 542 0.38 -7.05 13.41
C MET A 542 0.97 -7.40 14.79
N VAL A 543 2.15 -6.84 15.14
CA VAL A 543 2.75 -7.02 16.47
C VAL A 543 1.92 -6.34 17.54
N LEU A 544 1.52 -5.08 17.35
CA LEU A 544 0.88 -4.27 18.38
C LEU A 544 -0.64 -4.50 18.52
N CYS A 545 -1.35 -4.96 17.47
CA CYS A 545 -2.82 -5.00 17.46
C CYS A 545 -3.37 -6.15 18.32
N GLY A 546 -3.91 -5.81 19.50
CA GLY A 546 -4.40 -6.78 20.49
C GLY A 546 -3.33 -7.25 21.49
N PRO A 547 -3.61 -8.29 22.31
CA PRO A 547 -2.75 -8.64 23.45
C PRO A 547 -1.30 -8.91 23.03
N ALA A 548 -0.34 -8.19 23.61
CA ALA A 548 1.05 -8.19 23.16
C ALA A 548 1.76 -9.56 23.27
N GLU A 549 1.32 -10.41 24.19
CA GLU A 549 1.79 -11.79 24.39
C GLU A 549 1.69 -12.64 23.10
N PHE A 550 0.70 -12.36 22.23
CA PHE A 550 0.52 -13.02 20.95
C PHE A 550 1.09 -12.24 19.75
N GLY A 551 1.83 -11.15 19.96
CA GLY A 551 2.37 -10.31 18.89
C GLY A 551 3.26 -11.07 17.90
N SER A 552 4.18 -11.90 18.40
CA SER A 552 5.04 -12.75 17.57
C SER A 552 4.24 -13.79 16.80
N THR A 553 3.24 -14.42 17.44
CA THR A 553 2.32 -15.38 16.81
C THR A 553 1.53 -14.75 15.67
N ARG A 554 0.94 -13.56 15.89
CA ARG A 554 0.18 -12.81 14.88
C ARG A 554 1.06 -12.48 13.67
N LEU A 555 2.26 -11.98 13.92
CA LEU A 555 3.20 -11.63 12.85
C LEU A 555 3.65 -12.86 12.07
N LEU A 556 4.05 -13.94 12.76
CA LEU A 556 4.43 -15.22 12.13
C LEU A 556 3.30 -15.78 11.25
N LEU A 557 2.05 -15.72 11.71
CA LEU A 557 0.89 -16.22 10.95
C LEU A 557 0.62 -15.40 9.67
N ALA A 558 0.64 -14.07 9.74
CA ALA A 558 0.46 -13.22 8.56
C ALA A 558 1.62 -13.37 7.56
N GLN A 559 2.85 -13.48 8.05
CA GLN A 559 4.04 -13.76 7.25
C GLN A 559 4.03 -15.19 6.66
N ALA A 560 3.37 -16.16 7.31
CA ALA A 560 3.15 -17.49 6.73
C ALA A 560 2.15 -17.42 5.56
N VAL A 561 1.05 -16.67 5.72
CA VAL A 561 0.05 -16.40 4.68
C VAL A 561 0.66 -15.66 3.47
N GLN A 562 1.56 -14.70 3.69
CA GLN A 562 2.37 -14.10 2.61
C GLN A 562 3.21 -15.16 1.87
N GLY A 563 3.80 -16.10 2.60
CA GLY A 563 4.55 -17.22 2.04
C GLY A 563 3.71 -18.09 1.09
N VAL A 564 2.46 -18.38 1.46
CA VAL A 564 1.52 -19.11 0.58
C VAL A 564 1.24 -18.32 -0.71
N GLY A 565 1.04 -17.00 -0.62
CA GLY A 565 0.88 -16.15 -1.80
C GLY A 565 2.11 -16.20 -2.73
N SER A 566 3.31 -16.14 -2.16
CA SER A 566 4.57 -16.26 -2.91
C SER A 566 4.73 -17.62 -3.61
N VAL A 567 4.41 -18.73 -2.92
CA VAL A 567 4.40 -20.08 -3.52
C VAL A 567 3.39 -20.18 -4.66
N LEU A 568 2.17 -19.68 -4.46
CA LEU A 568 1.12 -19.69 -5.48
C LEU A 568 1.50 -18.84 -6.71
N SER A 569 2.11 -17.68 -6.52
CA SER A 569 2.59 -16.86 -7.65
C SER A 569 3.74 -17.50 -8.44
N GLY A 570 4.62 -18.27 -7.81
CA GLY A 570 5.61 -19.07 -8.53
C GLY A 570 4.95 -20.11 -9.43
N LEU A 571 3.97 -20.84 -8.90
CA LEU A 571 3.17 -21.80 -9.68
C LEU A 571 2.39 -21.14 -10.83
N LEU A 572 1.80 -19.97 -10.60
CA LEU A 572 1.09 -19.21 -11.63
C LEU A 572 2.05 -18.70 -12.72
N ALA A 573 3.24 -18.22 -12.34
CA ALA A 573 4.28 -17.86 -13.29
C ALA A 573 4.63 -19.08 -14.16
N ASP A 574 5.19 -20.13 -13.56
CA ASP A 574 5.79 -21.23 -14.31
C ASP A 574 4.77 -22.03 -15.13
N LYS A 575 3.52 -22.18 -14.64
CA LYS A 575 2.49 -23.03 -15.26
C LYS A 575 1.41 -22.31 -16.06
N VAL A 576 1.28 -20.99 -15.93
CA VAL A 576 0.26 -20.19 -16.65
C VAL A 576 0.89 -19.10 -17.50
N PHE A 577 1.70 -18.21 -16.93
CA PHE A 577 2.27 -17.08 -17.66
C PHE A 577 3.47 -17.45 -18.56
N PHE A 578 4.32 -18.37 -18.11
CA PHE A 578 5.59 -18.73 -18.76
C PHE A 578 5.57 -20.09 -19.47
N LYS A 579 4.44 -20.81 -19.46
CA LYS A 579 4.32 -22.19 -19.97
C LYS A 579 4.80 -22.39 -21.41
N ASN A 580 4.57 -21.42 -22.30
CA ASN A 580 4.94 -21.53 -23.73
C ASN A 580 6.41 -21.12 -23.99
N ILE A 581 7.05 -20.46 -23.02
CA ILE A 581 8.36 -19.80 -23.17
C ILE A 581 9.53 -20.81 -23.13
N ALA A 582 9.24 -22.07 -22.80
CA ALA A 582 10.19 -23.18 -22.92
C ALA A 582 10.25 -23.79 -24.34
N ASN A 583 9.25 -23.52 -25.20
CA ASN A 583 9.08 -24.18 -26.50
C ASN A 583 9.29 -23.24 -27.70
N ASP A 584 8.97 -21.95 -27.54
CA ASP A 584 9.13 -20.94 -28.58
C ASP A 584 10.48 -20.20 -28.46
N ASP A 585 11.00 -19.66 -29.58
CA ASP A 585 12.30 -18.96 -29.62
C ASP A 585 12.33 -17.76 -28.65
N PRO A 586 13.42 -17.51 -27.89
CA PRO A 586 13.52 -16.38 -26.95
C PRO A 586 13.46 -14.97 -27.58
N ARG A 587 13.17 -14.86 -28.88
CA ARG A 587 12.79 -13.63 -29.58
C ARG A 587 11.27 -13.35 -29.58
N ASP A 588 10.43 -14.28 -29.13
CA ASP A 588 8.97 -14.17 -29.31
C ASP A 588 8.33 -13.04 -28.49
N SER A 589 7.74 -12.05 -29.17
CA SER A 589 7.29 -10.79 -28.54
C SER A 589 6.09 -10.95 -27.61
N ARG A 590 5.35 -12.07 -27.71
CA ARG A 590 4.21 -12.40 -26.84
C ARG A 590 4.60 -12.49 -25.37
N THR A 591 5.85 -12.89 -25.11
CA THR A 591 6.43 -12.97 -23.76
C THR A 591 6.39 -11.60 -23.05
N LEU A 592 6.85 -10.55 -23.73
CA LEU A 592 6.94 -9.20 -23.19
C LEU A 592 5.55 -8.57 -23.00
N ILE A 593 4.58 -8.90 -23.85
CA ILE A 593 3.18 -8.45 -23.74
C ILE A 593 2.51 -9.04 -22.48
N ASN A 594 2.62 -10.35 -22.26
CA ASN A 594 2.07 -11.01 -21.06
C ASN A 594 2.70 -10.46 -19.76
N VAL A 595 4.00 -10.16 -19.80
CA VAL A 595 4.72 -9.49 -18.71
C VAL A 595 4.08 -8.13 -18.41
N GLN A 596 3.89 -7.28 -19.43
CA GLN A 596 3.33 -5.93 -19.29
C GLN A 596 1.92 -5.91 -18.67
N TRP A 597 0.98 -6.74 -19.16
CA TRP A 597 -0.37 -6.82 -18.59
C TRP A 597 -0.37 -7.26 -17.12
N THR A 598 0.61 -8.08 -16.70
CA THR A 598 0.75 -8.51 -15.31
C THR A 598 1.15 -7.33 -14.40
N TYR A 599 2.01 -6.42 -14.87
CA TYR A 599 2.33 -5.16 -14.15
C TYR A 599 1.12 -4.23 -14.02
N LEU A 600 0.25 -4.18 -15.03
CA LEU A 600 -1.01 -3.42 -14.92
C LEU A 600 -1.93 -4.05 -13.87
N GLY A 601 -2.15 -5.38 -13.91
CA GLY A 601 -2.98 -6.08 -12.93
C GLY A 601 -2.52 -5.87 -11.49
N ILE A 602 -1.21 -5.92 -11.24
CA ILE A 602 -0.59 -5.58 -9.96
C ILE A 602 -0.89 -4.12 -9.55
N THR A 603 -0.74 -3.18 -10.48
CA THR A 603 -1.00 -1.76 -10.23
C THR A 603 -2.48 -1.50 -9.88
N LEU A 604 -3.41 -2.10 -10.62
CA LEU A 604 -4.85 -2.01 -10.36
C LEU A 604 -5.21 -2.61 -8.99
N LEU A 605 -4.62 -3.76 -8.63
CA LEU A 605 -4.77 -4.37 -7.31
C LEU A 605 -4.30 -3.43 -6.18
N CYS A 606 -3.22 -2.68 -6.39
CA CYS A 606 -2.74 -1.69 -5.42
C CYS A 606 -3.72 -0.51 -5.24
N VAL A 607 -4.33 -0.03 -6.33
CA VAL A 607 -5.37 1.03 -6.27
C VAL A 607 -6.61 0.53 -5.53
N VAL A 608 -7.09 -0.69 -5.83
CA VAL A 608 -8.24 -1.30 -5.15
C VAL A 608 -7.96 -1.50 -3.65
N LEU A 609 -6.76 -1.98 -3.28
CA LEU A 609 -6.36 -2.13 -1.88
C LEU A 609 -6.22 -0.77 -1.17
N GLY A 610 -5.68 0.26 -1.83
CA GLY A 610 -5.59 1.61 -1.27
C GLY A 610 -6.97 2.20 -0.98
N LEU A 611 -7.93 2.04 -1.90
CA LEU A 611 -9.32 2.45 -1.71
C LEU A 611 -10.02 1.63 -0.62
N PHE A 612 -9.75 0.32 -0.53
CA PHE A 612 -10.25 -0.52 0.56
C PHE A 612 -9.77 -0.04 1.93
N PHE A 613 -8.47 0.22 2.09
CA PHE A 613 -7.94 0.77 3.35
C PHE A 613 -8.39 2.21 3.63
N PHE A 614 -8.72 2.99 2.59
CA PHE A 614 -9.37 4.29 2.76
C PHE A 614 -10.75 4.15 3.42
N TYR A 615 -11.56 3.16 3.04
CA TYR A 615 -12.87 2.93 3.67
C TYR A 615 -12.80 2.15 4.99
N MET A 616 -11.81 1.28 5.18
CA MET A 616 -11.67 0.50 6.41
C MET A 616 -11.37 1.40 7.64
N PRO A 617 -12.14 1.31 8.73
CA PRO A 617 -11.75 1.89 10.01
C PRO A 617 -10.70 0.97 10.67
N LEU A 618 -9.44 1.41 10.65
CA LEU A 618 -8.34 0.75 11.38
C LEU A 618 -8.17 1.39 12.76
N PRO A 619 -7.85 0.61 13.81
CA PRO A 619 -7.41 1.15 15.10
C PRO A 619 -6.01 1.77 14.96
N GLU A 620 -5.72 2.77 15.79
CA GLU A 620 -4.43 3.50 15.78
C GLU A 620 -3.85 3.63 17.20
N VAL A 621 -2.63 4.16 17.34
CA VAL A 621 -1.95 4.31 18.65
C VAL A 621 -1.08 5.57 18.69
N SER A 622 -1.13 6.28 19.82
CA SER A 622 -0.26 7.42 20.11
C SER A 622 1.08 6.99 20.73
N ASP A 623 2.12 7.80 20.56
CA ASP A 623 3.44 7.53 21.15
C ASP A 623 3.38 7.66 22.69
N ASP A 624 2.47 8.48 23.23
CA ASP A 624 2.15 8.57 24.66
C ASP A 624 1.51 7.30 25.23
N GLU A 625 0.64 6.62 24.46
CA GLU A 625 0.07 5.33 24.87
C GLU A 625 1.14 4.24 24.91
N LEU A 626 2.05 4.23 23.92
CA LEU A 626 3.18 3.30 23.87
C LEU A 626 4.17 3.55 25.01
N GLU A 627 4.48 4.81 25.31
CA GLU A 627 5.33 5.20 26.44
C GLU A 627 4.69 4.82 27.79
N ARG A 628 3.39 5.07 27.99
CA ARG A 628 2.65 4.62 29.19
C ARG A 628 2.67 3.09 29.32
N ALA A 629 2.40 2.35 28.25
CA ALA A 629 2.47 0.88 28.27
C ALA A 629 3.87 0.35 28.59
N ALA A 630 4.94 1.04 28.14
CA ALA A 630 6.31 0.67 28.48
C ALA A 630 6.71 1.00 29.93
N ARG A 631 6.16 2.05 30.53
CA ARG A 631 6.39 2.40 31.95
C ARG A 631 5.69 1.48 32.95
N LEU A 632 4.68 0.71 32.51
CA LEU A 632 4.00 -0.30 33.32
C LEU A 632 4.72 -1.66 33.35
N LEU A 633 5.87 -1.79 32.65
CA LEU A 633 6.66 -3.02 32.66
C LEU A 633 7.44 -3.21 33.97
N PRO A 634 7.66 -4.47 34.42
CA PRO A 634 8.40 -4.78 35.64
C PRO A 634 9.94 -4.59 35.53
N VAL A 635 10.42 -3.92 34.50
CA VAL A 635 11.84 -3.63 34.24
C VAL A 635 11.97 -2.24 33.62
N ASP A 636 12.84 -1.41 34.19
CA ASP A 636 13.18 -0.12 33.61
C ASP A 636 13.96 -0.29 32.30
N SER A 637 13.28 -0.02 31.18
CA SER A 637 13.86 -0.05 29.82
C SER A 637 14.96 0.99 29.59
N THR A 638 15.07 2.00 30.45
CA THR A 638 16.04 3.11 30.35
C THR A 638 17.35 2.85 31.09
N LYS A 639 17.38 1.84 31.97
CA LYS A 639 18.55 1.36 32.72
C LYS A 639 19.77 1.19 31.81
N ARG A 640 20.94 1.67 32.26
CA ARG A 640 22.21 1.48 31.54
C ARG A 640 22.62 0.00 31.52
N SER A 641 23.12 -0.45 30.38
CA SER A 641 23.56 -1.81 30.09
C SER A 641 24.99 -1.77 29.52
N VAL A 642 25.32 -2.71 28.63
CA VAL A 642 26.64 -2.81 27.97
C VAL A 642 27.03 -1.47 27.32
N GLY A 643 28.28 -1.04 27.55
CA GLY A 643 28.83 0.21 27.01
C GLY A 643 28.16 1.49 27.53
N GLY A 644 27.41 1.43 28.64
CA GLY A 644 26.70 2.60 29.20
C GLY A 644 25.43 3.00 28.45
N LEU A 645 25.12 2.35 27.33
CA LEU A 645 23.90 2.55 26.54
C LEU A 645 22.66 2.06 27.31
N GLN A 646 21.49 2.65 27.03
CA GLN A 646 20.21 2.18 27.59
C GLN A 646 19.90 0.76 27.08
N LEU A 647 19.37 -0.10 27.95
CA LEU A 647 19.05 -1.50 27.64
C LEU A 647 18.20 -1.65 26.36
N ARG A 648 17.14 -0.84 26.23
CA ARG A 648 16.30 -0.80 25.00
C ARG A 648 17.07 -0.45 23.72
N THR A 649 18.10 0.39 23.81
CA THR A 649 18.98 0.77 22.69
C THR A 649 19.90 -0.38 22.31
N VAL A 650 20.48 -1.10 23.28
CA VAL A 650 21.33 -2.28 23.01
C VAL A 650 20.51 -3.39 22.33
N CYS A 651 19.29 -3.66 22.83
CA CYS A 651 18.36 -4.58 22.19
C CYS A 651 18.04 -4.18 20.75
N LEU A 652 17.80 -2.88 20.49
CA LEU A 652 17.47 -2.37 19.16
C LEU A 652 18.65 -2.47 18.19
N VAL A 653 19.86 -2.06 18.60
CA VAL A 653 21.06 -2.14 17.74
C VAL A 653 21.35 -3.59 17.35
N LEU A 654 21.28 -4.52 18.31
CA LEU A 654 21.47 -5.95 18.02
C LEU A 654 20.36 -6.52 17.12
N ALA A 655 19.10 -6.08 17.28
CA ALA A 655 18.02 -6.48 16.38
C ALA A 655 18.24 -5.97 14.95
N VAL A 656 18.63 -4.71 14.76
CA VAL A 656 18.92 -4.12 13.43
C VAL A 656 20.10 -4.81 12.75
N VAL A 657 21.19 -5.09 13.49
CA VAL A 657 22.36 -5.82 12.97
C VAL A 657 21.99 -7.26 12.60
N ALA A 658 21.22 -7.96 13.44
CA ALA A 658 20.75 -9.30 13.13
C ALA A 658 19.81 -9.32 11.91
N GLN A 659 18.92 -8.33 11.78
CA GLN A 659 18.02 -8.21 10.62
C GLN A 659 18.78 -7.92 9.31
N CYS A 660 19.86 -7.13 9.38
CA CYS A 660 20.73 -6.86 8.25
C CYS A 660 21.51 -8.10 7.82
N ALA A 661 22.10 -8.81 8.78
CA ALA A 661 22.79 -10.08 8.51
C ALA A 661 21.83 -11.17 8.00
N TYR A 662 20.57 -11.18 8.47
CA TYR A 662 19.52 -12.06 7.98
C TYR A 662 19.22 -11.84 6.48
N VAL A 663 18.83 -10.62 6.07
CA VAL A 663 18.44 -10.37 4.67
C VAL A 663 19.63 -10.48 3.72
N ALA A 664 20.83 -10.12 4.18
CA ALA A 664 22.08 -10.37 3.47
C ALA A 664 22.32 -11.88 3.19
N ALA A 665 22.10 -12.75 4.19
CA ALA A 665 22.25 -14.19 4.04
C ALA A 665 21.14 -14.81 3.17
N GLN A 666 19.90 -14.34 3.33
CA GLN A 666 18.74 -14.76 2.55
C GLN A 666 18.94 -14.51 1.06
N GLU A 667 19.23 -13.26 0.66
CA GLU A 667 19.37 -12.93 -0.76
C GLU A 667 20.69 -13.44 -1.36
N GLY A 668 21.76 -13.51 -0.57
CA GLY A 668 23.00 -14.20 -0.96
C GLY A 668 22.77 -15.67 -1.30
N ASN A 669 22.03 -16.41 -0.46
CA ASN A 669 21.62 -17.78 -0.75
C ASN A 669 20.71 -17.85 -1.99
N ASN A 670 19.60 -17.11 -1.99
CA ASN A 670 18.59 -17.10 -3.05
C ASN A 670 19.17 -16.83 -4.47
N ILE A 671 20.12 -15.89 -4.60
CA ILE A 671 20.74 -15.54 -5.89
C ILE A 671 21.73 -16.61 -6.36
N PHE A 672 22.62 -17.09 -5.48
CA PHE A 672 23.69 -18.01 -5.88
C PHE A 672 23.29 -19.49 -5.84
N PHE A 673 22.09 -19.82 -5.34
CA PHE A 673 21.63 -21.20 -5.17
C PHE A 673 21.66 -22.05 -6.46
N ARG A 674 21.13 -21.54 -7.58
CA ARG A 674 21.17 -22.30 -8.86
C ARG A 674 22.60 -22.62 -9.27
N THR A 675 23.50 -21.65 -9.14
CA THR A 675 24.92 -21.82 -9.47
C THR A 675 25.61 -22.78 -8.51
N LEU A 676 25.22 -22.82 -7.23
CA LEU A 676 25.74 -23.79 -6.26
C LEU A 676 25.35 -25.22 -6.65
N LEU A 677 24.07 -25.49 -6.95
CA LEU A 677 23.61 -26.82 -7.41
C LEU A 677 24.31 -27.27 -8.70
N VAL A 678 24.40 -26.38 -9.70
CA VAL A 678 25.06 -26.71 -10.97
C VAL A 678 26.56 -26.99 -10.74
N SER A 679 27.22 -26.26 -9.81
CA SER A 679 28.63 -26.50 -9.46
C SER A 679 28.89 -27.79 -8.66
N SER A 680 27.85 -28.49 -8.19
CA SER A 680 27.97 -29.79 -7.50
C SER A 680 27.42 -30.96 -8.31
N ALA A 681 26.95 -30.73 -9.55
CA ALA A 681 26.58 -31.80 -10.48
C ALA A 681 27.84 -32.43 -11.13
N PRO A 682 27.88 -33.76 -11.30
CA PRO A 682 28.97 -34.42 -12.03
C PRO A 682 28.97 -34.04 -13.52
N LEU A 683 30.15 -33.69 -14.05
CA LEU A 683 30.32 -33.42 -15.48
C LEU A 683 30.05 -34.68 -16.31
N PRO A 684 29.40 -34.57 -17.49
CA PRO A 684 29.23 -35.71 -18.40
C PRO A 684 30.58 -36.18 -18.94
N VAL A 685 30.89 -37.46 -18.74
CA VAL A 685 32.16 -38.07 -19.16
C VAL A 685 32.15 -38.30 -20.67
N SER A 686 32.81 -37.42 -21.42
CA SER A 686 32.88 -37.54 -22.88
C SER A 686 33.81 -38.69 -23.32
N ARG A 687 33.20 -39.74 -23.90
CA ARG A 687 33.78 -40.74 -24.82
C ARG A 687 35.20 -41.24 -24.50
N ARG A 688 35.32 -42.28 -23.67
CA ARG A 688 36.56 -43.11 -23.64
C ARG A 688 36.42 -44.59 -23.26
N ALA A 689 35.26 -45.20 -23.55
CA ALA A 689 35.06 -46.65 -23.49
C ALA A 689 33.93 -47.08 -24.46
N ALA A 690 33.87 -48.39 -24.75
CA ALA A 690 32.84 -49.08 -25.55
C ALA A 690 32.62 -48.59 -27.00
N GLY A 691 33.24 -49.32 -27.94
CA GLY A 691 32.79 -49.34 -29.33
C GLY A 691 32.05 -50.65 -29.62
N SER A 692 30.74 -50.57 -29.87
CA SER A 692 29.92 -51.60 -30.53
C SER A 692 28.60 -50.97 -30.97
N ALA A 693 27.93 -51.54 -31.97
CA ALA A 693 26.76 -50.91 -32.61
C ALA A 693 25.44 -51.26 -31.89
N GLY A 694 24.56 -50.28 -31.72
CA GLY A 694 23.17 -50.52 -31.30
C GLY A 694 22.46 -49.30 -30.70
N HIS A 695 21.49 -48.74 -31.43
CA HIS A 695 20.41 -47.87 -30.94
C HIS A 695 20.80 -46.69 -30.04
N MET A 696 21.13 -45.54 -30.66
CA MET A 696 21.03 -44.25 -29.99
C MET A 696 19.56 -43.86 -29.80
N SER A 697 19.09 -43.87 -28.55
CA SER A 697 17.97 -43.01 -28.15
C SER A 697 18.51 -41.61 -27.82
N SER A 698 17.83 -40.58 -28.31
CA SER A 698 18.15 -39.18 -28.03
C SER A 698 17.72 -38.83 -26.60
N LEU A 699 18.66 -38.83 -25.66
CA LEU A 699 18.49 -38.15 -24.38
C LEU A 699 18.77 -36.66 -24.60
N GLU A 700 17.73 -35.85 -24.47
CA GLU A 700 17.78 -34.40 -24.57
C GLU A 700 18.47 -33.81 -23.32
N ASP A 701 19.51 -33.00 -23.50
CA ASP A 701 20.16 -32.23 -22.42
C ASP A 701 19.25 -31.07 -21.99
N ASP A 702 18.24 -31.37 -21.15
CA ASP A 702 17.36 -30.35 -20.55
C ASP A 702 18.14 -29.45 -19.56
N PRO A 703 18.33 -28.14 -19.83
CA PRO A 703 19.03 -27.22 -18.94
C PRO A 703 18.26 -26.90 -17.63
N SER A 704 17.04 -27.44 -17.45
CA SER A 704 16.30 -27.44 -16.17
C SER A 704 16.75 -28.55 -15.21
N ARG A 705 17.28 -29.68 -15.74
CA ARG A 705 17.55 -30.91 -14.98
C ARG A 705 18.96 -31.45 -15.22
N PRO A 706 20.00 -30.90 -14.56
CA PRO A 706 21.36 -31.39 -14.70
C PRO A 706 21.52 -32.85 -14.22
N PRO A 707 22.45 -33.61 -14.80
CA PRO A 707 22.62 -35.03 -14.49
C PRO A 707 22.91 -35.27 -12.99
N GLY A 708 22.22 -36.25 -12.43
CA GLY A 708 22.30 -36.60 -11.01
C GLY A 708 21.31 -35.88 -10.08
N LEU A 709 20.55 -34.89 -10.56
CA LEU A 709 19.50 -34.23 -9.78
C LEU A 709 18.15 -34.98 -9.91
N SER A 710 17.52 -35.33 -8.78
CA SER A 710 16.32 -36.17 -8.78
C SER A 710 15.07 -35.47 -9.34
N ILE A 711 14.92 -34.17 -9.08
CA ILE A 711 13.79 -33.29 -9.50
C ILE A 711 14.37 -32.04 -10.19
N SER A 712 13.58 -31.28 -10.96
CA SER A 712 14.05 -30.03 -11.59
C SER A 712 14.48 -28.98 -10.55
N ILE A 713 15.38 -28.07 -10.94
CA ILE A 713 15.82 -26.94 -10.10
C ILE A 713 14.63 -26.03 -9.73
N ALA A 714 13.64 -25.89 -10.63
CA ALA A 714 12.44 -25.10 -10.38
C ALA A 714 11.54 -25.73 -9.30
N ASP A 715 11.25 -27.03 -9.43
CA ASP A 715 10.50 -27.79 -8.41
C ASP A 715 11.22 -27.77 -7.05
N PHE A 716 12.55 -27.86 -7.05
CA PHE A 716 13.31 -27.77 -5.81
C PHE A 716 13.15 -26.38 -5.15
N LEU A 717 13.25 -25.29 -5.91
CA LEU A 717 13.00 -23.94 -5.40
C LEU A 717 11.55 -23.78 -4.88
N LEU A 718 10.57 -24.42 -5.52
CA LEU A 718 9.19 -24.47 -5.04
C LEU A 718 9.07 -25.22 -3.70
N VAL A 719 9.75 -26.37 -3.55
CA VAL A 719 9.82 -27.12 -2.28
C VAL A 719 10.49 -26.29 -1.18
N GLY A 720 11.59 -25.60 -1.48
CA GLY A 720 12.26 -24.70 -0.53
C GLY A 720 11.35 -23.55 -0.05
N ARG A 721 10.66 -22.87 -0.97
CA ARG A 721 9.68 -21.82 -0.64
C ARG A 721 8.48 -22.37 0.15
N SER A 722 8.05 -23.59 -0.15
CA SER A 722 6.97 -24.27 0.59
C SER A 722 7.40 -24.62 2.02
N ALA A 723 8.63 -25.09 2.21
CA ALA A 723 9.20 -25.37 3.53
C ALA A 723 9.36 -24.08 4.37
N PHE A 724 9.78 -22.96 3.74
CA PHE A 724 9.87 -21.64 4.35
C PHE A 724 8.51 -21.07 4.79
N ALA A 725 7.44 -21.33 4.02
CA ALA A 725 6.07 -20.97 4.43
C ALA A 725 5.56 -21.87 5.56
N LEU A 726 5.80 -23.18 5.48
CA LEU A 726 5.39 -24.17 6.48
C LEU A 726 6.03 -23.94 7.86
N SER A 727 7.32 -23.58 7.90
CA SER A 727 8.00 -23.32 9.17
C SER A 727 7.46 -22.09 9.89
N ARG A 728 6.99 -21.07 9.16
CA ARG A 728 6.29 -19.90 9.73
C ARG A 728 4.97 -20.30 10.37
N PHE A 729 4.16 -21.16 9.74
CA PHE A 729 2.95 -21.72 10.37
C PHE A 729 3.27 -22.56 11.61
N LEU A 730 4.29 -23.44 11.54
CA LEU A 730 4.70 -24.27 12.66
C LEU A 730 5.15 -23.43 13.85
N LEU A 731 5.99 -22.41 13.64
CA LEU A 731 6.43 -21.56 14.74
C LEU A 731 5.35 -20.58 15.22
N ALA A 732 4.39 -20.16 14.39
CA ALA A 732 3.20 -19.46 14.88
C ALA A 732 2.41 -20.32 15.88
N TYR A 733 2.20 -21.60 15.58
CA TYR A 733 1.52 -22.53 16.48
C TYR A 733 2.34 -22.81 17.76
N LEU A 734 3.66 -23.00 17.65
CA LEU A 734 4.52 -23.20 18.82
C LEU A 734 4.60 -21.95 19.71
N THR A 735 4.70 -20.74 19.15
CA THR A 735 4.67 -19.51 19.95
C THR A 735 3.31 -19.30 20.61
N HIS A 736 2.20 -19.61 19.93
CA HIS A 736 0.86 -19.62 20.54
C HIS A 736 0.77 -20.54 21.76
N LEU A 737 1.26 -21.78 21.64
CA LEU A 737 1.31 -22.73 22.75
C LEU A 737 2.25 -22.27 23.88
N SER A 738 3.34 -21.56 23.57
CA SER A 738 4.31 -21.09 24.57
C SER A 738 3.72 -20.12 25.58
N VAL A 739 2.77 -19.26 25.17
CA VAL A 739 2.05 -18.34 26.07
C VAL A 739 1.23 -19.12 27.11
N GLY A 740 0.51 -20.16 26.67
CA GLY A 740 -0.33 -20.98 27.54
C GLY A 740 0.40 -22.07 28.34
N ARG A 741 1.66 -22.39 28.01
CA ARG A 741 2.40 -23.53 28.60
C ARG A 741 3.83 -23.16 28.97
N ARG A 742 4.02 -22.76 30.24
CA ARG A 742 5.32 -22.40 30.87
C ARG A 742 6.44 -23.46 30.83
N ARG A 743 6.19 -24.65 30.26
CA ARG A 743 7.22 -25.68 29.97
C ARG A 743 7.79 -25.62 28.55
N LEU A 744 7.18 -24.85 27.64
CA LEU A 744 7.67 -24.69 26.27
C LEU A 744 8.70 -23.56 26.15
N PRO A 745 9.62 -23.62 25.16
CA PRO A 745 10.51 -22.52 24.86
C PRO A 745 9.79 -21.21 24.54
N GLN A 746 10.40 -20.09 24.92
CA GLN A 746 9.93 -18.73 24.59
C GLN A 746 10.45 -18.28 23.21
N PRO A 747 9.86 -17.25 22.57
CA PRO A 747 10.26 -16.77 21.24
C PRO A 747 11.78 -16.50 21.04
N PRO A 748 12.54 -15.91 21.99
CA PRO A 748 13.99 -15.76 21.84
C PRO A 748 14.76 -17.09 21.79
N THR A 749 14.19 -18.17 22.35
CA THR A 749 14.78 -19.51 22.24
C THR A 749 14.48 -20.16 20.90
N TYR A 750 13.27 -19.99 20.35
CA TYR A 750 12.97 -20.42 18.98
C TYR A 750 13.85 -19.70 17.95
N LEU A 751 14.06 -18.39 18.10
CA LEU A 751 14.99 -17.60 17.27
C LEU A 751 16.42 -18.17 17.31
N ALA A 752 16.92 -18.51 18.51
CA ALA A 752 18.24 -19.11 18.67
C ALA A 752 18.36 -20.50 17.98
N ILE A 753 17.30 -21.31 18.03
CA ILE A 753 17.26 -22.64 17.38
C ILE A 753 17.26 -22.48 15.86
N SER A 754 16.44 -21.57 15.31
CA SER A 754 16.43 -21.27 13.87
C SER A 754 17.80 -20.82 13.37
N ILE A 755 18.44 -19.82 14.01
CA ILE A 755 19.77 -19.33 13.60
C ILE A 755 20.82 -20.45 13.71
N GLY A 756 20.79 -21.27 14.76
CA GLY A 756 21.69 -22.41 14.90
C GLY A 756 21.53 -23.45 13.79
N LEU A 757 20.29 -23.72 13.36
CA LEU A 757 20.00 -24.65 12.27
C LEU A 757 20.36 -24.06 10.89
N CYS A 758 20.17 -22.75 10.68
CA CYS A 758 20.69 -22.02 9.50
C CYS A 758 22.22 -22.05 9.43
N PHE A 759 22.92 -21.85 10.56
CA PHE A 759 24.38 -21.94 10.63
C PHE A 759 24.88 -23.34 10.23
N VAL A 760 24.33 -24.40 10.84
CA VAL A 760 24.75 -25.79 10.53
C VAL A 760 24.44 -26.16 9.08
N SER A 761 23.26 -25.81 8.55
CA SER A 761 22.88 -26.12 7.17
C SER A 761 23.68 -25.34 6.12
N ALA A 762 24.10 -24.11 6.40
CA ALA A 762 25.03 -23.35 5.55
C ALA A 762 26.48 -23.85 5.63
N LEU A 763 26.93 -24.33 6.80
CA LEU A 763 28.29 -24.81 7.03
C LEU A 763 28.57 -26.14 6.29
N VAL A 764 27.58 -27.04 6.20
CA VAL A 764 27.77 -28.37 5.59
C VAL A 764 28.22 -28.31 4.12
N PRO A 765 27.58 -27.57 3.19
CA PRO A 765 28.07 -27.44 1.81
C PRO A 765 29.50 -26.88 1.71
N VAL A 766 29.86 -25.91 2.57
CA VAL A 766 31.18 -25.26 2.57
C VAL A 766 32.29 -26.21 3.03
N VAL A 767 32.05 -26.96 4.10
CA VAL A 767 33.07 -27.81 4.76
C VAL A 767 33.13 -29.22 4.17
N ARG A 768 31.97 -29.86 3.93
CA ARG A 768 31.91 -31.25 3.44
C ARG A 768 32.03 -31.37 1.91
N ARG A 769 31.81 -30.27 1.17
CA ARG A 769 31.81 -30.19 -0.31
C ARG A 769 31.21 -31.44 -0.99
N PRO A 770 29.97 -31.84 -0.63
CA PRO A 770 29.44 -33.14 -1.03
C PRO A 770 29.25 -33.25 -2.54
N SER A 771 29.82 -34.30 -3.14
CA SER A 771 29.79 -34.57 -4.59
C SER A 771 28.43 -35.00 -5.14
N SER A 772 27.38 -35.01 -4.31
CA SER A 772 26.02 -35.34 -4.70
C SER A 772 25.13 -34.10 -4.62
N PRO A 773 24.58 -33.59 -5.75
CA PRO A 773 23.83 -32.33 -5.74
C PRO A 773 22.55 -32.44 -4.91
N ASN A 774 21.95 -33.64 -4.82
CA ASN A 774 20.80 -33.92 -3.96
C ASN A 774 21.09 -33.69 -2.45
N LEU A 775 22.34 -33.88 -1.98
CA LEU A 775 22.69 -33.63 -0.58
C LEU A 775 22.89 -32.13 -0.30
N VAL A 776 23.47 -31.38 -1.26
CA VAL A 776 23.48 -29.91 -1.22
C VAL A 776 22.04 -29.38 -1.16
N ALA A 777 21.17 -29.91 -2.02
CA ALA A 777 19.76 -29.57 -2.07
C ALA A 777 19.05 -29.81 -0.72
N VAL A 778 19.17 -31.00 -0.12
CA VAL A 778 18.58 -31.29 1.21
C VAL A 778 19.08 -30.31 2.29
N CYS A 779 20.37 -29.97 2.31
CA CYS A 779 20.89 -28.96 3.23
C CYS A 779 20.22 -27.58 3.01
N THR A 780 19.99 -27.15 1.77
CA THR A 780 19.33 -25.87 1.51
C THR A 780 17.82 -25.89 1.80
N THR A 781 17.11 -27.02 1.65
CA THR A 781 15.71 -27.12 2.14
C THR A 781 15.65 -26.92 3.66
N VAL A 782 16.59 -27.51 4.40
CA VAL A 782 16.70 -27.33 5.86
C VAL A 782 17.05 -25.86 6.20
N PHE A 783 17.90 -25.21 5.40
CA PHE A 783 18.18 -23.78 5.54
C PHE A 783 16.91 -22.95 5.37
N PHE A 784 16.21 -23.06 4.23
CA PHE A 784 14.96 -22.32 3.97
C PHE A 784 13.87 -22.57 5.04
N PHE A 785 13.74 -23.81 5.51
CA PHE A 785 12.84 -24.15 6.62
C PHE A 785 13.24 -23.41 7.91
N ALA A 786 14.50 -23.49 8.32
CA ALA A 786 15.00 -22.85 9.52
C ALA A 786 14.94 -21.32 9.47
N GLU A 787 15.16 -20.76 8.27
CA GLU A 787 15.25 -19.34 7.95
C GLU A 787 13.89 -18.62 8.03
N GLY A 788 12.82 -19.25 7.54
CA GLY A 788 11.48 -18.65 7.43
C GLY A 788 10.99 -17.86 8.64
N PRO A 789 11.10 -18.36 9.88
CA PRO A 789 10.63 -17.69 11.09
C PRO A 789 11.57 -16.60 11.64
N VAL A 790 12.80 -16.47 11.13
CA VAL A 790 13.82 -15.57 11.73
C VAL A 790 13.44 -14.10 11.58
N TRP A 791 13.12 -13.64 10.37
CA TRP A 791 12.67 -12.26 10.08
C TRP A 791 11.55 -11.79 11.04
N PRO A 792 10.40 -12.50 11.16
CA PRO A 792 9.31 -12.05 12.04
C PRO A 792 9.65 -12.18 13.53
N LEU A 793 10.51 -13.11 13.93
CA LEU A 793 10.95 -13.19 15.33
C LEU A 793 11.86 -12.02 15.72
N ILE A 794 12.84 -11.66 14.88
CA ILE A 794 13.70 -10.48 15.12
C ILE A 794 12.85 -9.21 15.17
N PHE A 795 11.92 -9.04 14.22
CA PHE A 795 11.04 -7.87 14.19
C PHE A 795 10.13 -7.80 15.43
N ALA A 796 9.41 -8.87 15.76
CA ALA A 796 8.49 -8.88 16.90
C ALA A 796 9.19 -8.67 18.25
N ILE A 797 10.38 -9.25 18.45
CA ILE A 797 11.14 -9.09 19.70
C ILE A 797 11.83 -7.71 19.76
N GLY A 798 12.36 -7.20 18.63
CA GLY A 798 13.01 -5.89 18.57
C GLY A 798 12.09 -4.69 18.85
N LEU A 799 10.80 -4.83 18.56
CA LEU A 799 9.77 -3.82 18.87
C LEU A 799 9.39 -3.74 20.37
N GLN A 800 9.67 -4.78 21.17
CA GLN A 800 9.21 -4.86 22.56
C GLN A 800 9.88 -3.81 23.46
N ALA A 801 9.10 -3.25 24.40
CA ALA A 801 9.55 -2.29 25.41
C ALA A 801 10.22 -0.98 24.89
N GLN A 802 10.01 -0.61 23.62
CA GLN A 802 10.59 0.60 23.02
C GLN A 802 9.84 1.90 23.38
N GLY A 803 8.61 1.81 23.90
CA GLY A 803 7.82 2.97 24.34
C GLY A 803 7.52 3.96 23.20
N SER A 804 7.67 5.26 23.47
CA SER A 804 7.65 6.33 22.45
C SER A 804 8.58 6.09 21.25
N ARG A 805 9.59 5.21 21.37
CA ARG A 805 10.49 4.86 20.27
C ARG A 805 9.99 3.70 19.41
N THR A 806 8.88 3.02 19.74
CA THR A 806 8.41 1.81 19.01
C THR A 806 8.27 2.04 17.50
N LYS A 807 7.69 3.17 17.07
CA LYS A 807 7.56 3.52 15.64
C LYS A 807 8.92 3.80 14.96
N ARG A 808 9.96 4.17 15.72
CA ARG A 808 11.36 4.32 15.28
C ARG A 808 12.11 3.00 15.26
N ALA A 809 11.84 2.12 16.23
CA ALA A 809 12.40 0.78 16.25
C ALA A 809 11.97 -0.01 15.02
N ALA A 810 10.68 0.07 14.65
CA ALA A 810 10.16 -0.51 13.42
C ALA A 810 10.87 -0.01 12.14
N THR A 811 11.05 1.30 11.99
CA THR A 811 11.67 1.88 10.78
C THR A 811 13.14 1.49 10.67
N LEU A 812 13.88 1.50 11.78
CA LEU A 812 15.27 1.06 11.84
C LEU A 812 15.44 -0.45 11.60
N ILE A 813 14.52 -1.29 12.08
CA ILE A 813 14.58 -2.74 11.84
C ILE A 813 14.23 -3.05 10.37
N THR A 814 13.18 -2.45 9.77
CA THR A 814 12.91 -2.63 8.34
C THR A 814 14.05 -2.10 7.46
N MET A 815 14.66 -0.96 7.83
CA MET A 815 15.88 -0.43 7.17
C MET A 815 17.04 -1.44 7.18
N GLY A 816 17.11 -2.31 8.18
CA GLY A 816 18.08 -3.41 8.23
C GLY A 816 18.07 -4.29 6.98
N ALA A 817 16.92 -4.47 6.30
CA ALA A 817 16.83 -5.26 5.08
C ALA A 817 17.73 -4.77 3.92
N ALA A 818 18.27 -3.54 4.00
CA ALA A 818 19.27 -3.03 3.06
C ALA A 818 20.52 -3.93 2.91
N GLY A 819 20.81 -4.81 3.88
CA GLY A 819 21.89 -5.82 3.78
C GLY A 819 21.81 -6.70 2.52
N GLY A 820 20.59 -7.00 2.04
CA GLY A 820 20.38 -7.73 0.78
C GLY A 820 20.93 -7.00 -0.46
N GLY A 821 21.17 -5.69 -0.38
CA GLY A 821 21.73 -4.89 -1.47
C GLY A 821 23.27 -4.86 -1.55
N VAL A 822 24.00 -5.42 -0.57
CA VAL A 822 25.48 -5.30 -0.50
C VAL A 822 26.17 -6.66 -0.58
N PHE A 823 25.78 -7.62 0.26
CA PHE A 823 26.50 -8.90 0.37
C PHE A 823 26.48 -9.79 -0.89
N PRO A 824 25.43 -9.78 -1.74
CA PRO A 824 25.47 -10.48 -3.03
C PRO A 824 26.57 -9.98 -3.98
N PHE A 825 26.96 -8.70 -3.93
CA PHE A 825 28.11 -8.18 -4.69
C PHE A 825 29.45 -8.66 -4.13
N ILE A 826 29.57 -8.85 -2.80
CA ILE A 826 30.76 -9.45 -2.18
C ILE A 826 30.89 -10.91 -2.61
N MET A 827 29.79 -11.68 -2.58
CA MET A 827 29.76 -13.06 -3.09
C MET A 827 30.11 -13.13 -4.59
N TYR A 828 29.59 -12.20 -5.41
CA TYR A 828 29.95 -12.10 -6.83
C TYR A 828 31.46 -11.85 -7.04
N GLY A 829 32.05 -10.93 -6.27
CA GLY A 829 33.49 -10.64 -6.31
C GLY A 829 34.36 -11.85 -5.96
N ILE A 830 33.92 -12.70 -5.04
CA ILE A 830 34.62 -13.96 -4.70
C ILE A 830 34.53 -14.99 -5.83
N VAL A 831 33.41 -15.06 -6.56
CA VAL A 831 33.21 -16.02 -7.67
C VAL A 831 33.94 -15.59 -8.96
N VAL A 832 34.10 -14.28 -9.19
CA VAL A 832 34.69 -13.75 -10.44
C VAL A 832 36.13 -13.27 -10.25
N GLY A 833 36.59 -13.07 -9.01
CA GLY A 833 37.98 -12.73 -8.72
C GLY A 833 38.96 -13.83 -9.16
N GLY A 834 39.99 -13.44 -9.93
CA GLY A 834 40.93 -14.36 -10.59
C GLY A 834 41.83 -15.22 -9.68
N GLY A 835 41.58 -15.27 -8.37
CA GLY A 835 42.27 -16.14 -7.41
C GLY A 835 41.71 -17.57 -7.31
N GLY A 836 40.89 -18.01 -8.27
CA GLY A 836 40.34 -19.37 -8.30
C GLY A 836 39.18 -19.62 -7.33
N GLY A 837 38.46 -18.56 -6.92
CA GLY A 837 37.31 -18.68 -6.03
C GLY A 837 36.15 -19.47 -6.65
N THR A 838 35.60 -20.45 -5.92
CA THR A 838 34.42 -21.22 -6.35
C THR A 838 33.15 -20.71 -5.68
N VAL A 839 31.98 -21.02 -6.25
CA VAL A 839 30.68 -20.69 -5.62
C VAL A 839 30.59 -21.25 -4.19
N GLN A 840 31.14 -22.44 -3.94
CA GLN A 840 31.22 -23.03 -2.60
C GLN A 840 32.03 -22.16 -1.61
N THR A 841 33.09 -21.49 -2.07
CA THR A 841 33.84 -20.53 -1.22
C THR A 841 33.10 -19.22 -0.98
N ALA A 842 32.27 -18.75 -1.91
CA ALA A 842 31.44 -17.56 -1.69
C ALA A 842 30.39 -17.77 -0.59
N PHE A 843 29.92 -19.00 -0.38
CA PHE A 843 29.01 -19.35 0.74
C PHE A 843 29.64 -19.22 2.13
N VAL A 844 30.96 -19.03 2.26
CA VAL A 844 31.60 -18.60 3.52
C VAL A 844 31.02 -17.26 4.02
N VAL A 845 30.62 -16.37 3.10
CA VAL A 845 29.95 -15.10 3.46
C VAL A 845 28.61 -15.37 4.15
N VAL A 846 27.82 -16.32 3.65
CA VAL A 846 26.54 -16.73 4.26
C VAL A 846 26.78 -17.29 5.67
N VAL A 847 27.79 -18.15 5.84
CA VAL A 847 28.16 -18.71 7.16
C VAL A 847 28.60 -17.61 8.14
N ALA A 848 29.42 -16.65 7.69
CA ALA A 848 29.85 -15.51 8.52
C ALA A 848 28.66 -14.63 8.95
N LEU A 849 27.69 -14.39 8.06
CA LEU A 849 26.46 -13.66 8.39
C LEU A 849 25.60 -14.40 9.43
N GLN A 850 25.56 -15.73 9.40
CA GLN A 850 24.91 -16.51 10.47
C GLN A 850 25.60 -16.28 11.83
N VAL A 851 26.94 -16.20 11.87
CA VAL A 851 27.69 -15.89 13.11
C VAL A 851 27.36 -14.48 13.62
N VAL A 852 27.25 -13.48 12.72
CA VAL A 852 26.86 -12.10 13.07
C VAL A 852 25.45 -12.01 13.68
N MET A 853 24.55 -12.97 13.41
CA MET A 853 23.22 -13.02 14.04
C MET A 853 23.22 -13.61 15.46
N ILE A 854 24.18 -14.47 15.84
CA ILE A 854 24.19 -15.17 17.14
C ILE A 854 24.19 -14.23 18.37
N PRO A 855 24.91 -13.09 18.40
CA PRO A 855 24.94 -12.19 19.55
C PRO A 855 23.57 -11.69 20.02
N TYR A 856 22.58 -11.52 19.14
CA TYR A 856 21.27 -10.99 19.50
C TYR A 856 20.45 -11.94 20.40
N PRO A 857 20.10 -13.18 19.98
CA PRO A 857 19.42 -14.13 20.86
C PRO A 857 20.30 -14.60 22.04
N LEU A 858 21.63 -14.53 21.92
CA LEU A 858 22.54 -14.80 23.04
C LEU A 858 22.45 -13.72 24.12
N PHE A 859 22.46 -12.43 23.75
CA PHE A 859 22.27 -11.32 24.67
C PHE A 859 20.90 -11.39 25.38
N LEU A 860 19.83 -11.67 24.65
CA LEU A 860 18.49 -11.87 25.19
C LEU A 860 18.40 -13.05 26.18
N LYS A 861 19.28 -14.06 26.06
CA LYS A 861 19.36 -15.18 27.01
C LYS A 861 20.26 -14.88 28.21
N LEU A 862 21.42 -14.26 28.01
CA LEU A 862 22.41 -14.02 29.08
C LEU A 862 22.02 -12.86 30.00
N SER A 863 21.47 -11.78 29.46
CA SER A 863 21.02 -10.64 30.28
C SER A 863 19.64 -10.93 30.87
N GLY A 864 19.57 -11.10 32.19
CA GLY A 864 18.31 -11.34 32.90
C GLY A 864 17.27 -10.23 32.72
N ASP A 865 17.71 -8.97 32.61
CA ASP A 865 16.83 -7.84 32.35
C ASP A 865 16.37 -7.81 30.88
N ALA A 866 17.26 -8.09 29.91
CA ALA A 866 16.87 -8.19 28.50
C ALA A 866 15.87 -9.34 28.28
N ARG A 867 16.09 -10.47 28.96
CA ARG A 867 15.18 -11.61 28.93
C ARG A 867 13.80 -11.22 29.45
N ARG A 868 13.71 -10.52 30.60
CA ARG A 868 12.44 -10.05 31.17
C ARG A 868 11.70 -9.07 30.24
N LEU A 869 12.42 -8.21 29.51
CA LEU A 869 11.79 -7.34 28.49
C LEU A 869 11.19 -8.17 27.34
N ALA A 870 11.88 -9.21 26.87
CA ALA A 870 11.42 -10.08 25.78
C ALA A 870 10.32 -11.11 26.20
N ASP A 871 10.34 -11.52 27.46
CA ASP A 871 9.44 -12.51 28.07
C ASP A 871 8.17 -11.89 28.69
N SER A 872 7.99 -10.57 28.59
CA SER A 872 6.99 -9.81 29.36
C SER A 872 5.56 -10.32 29.16
N CYS A 873 4.99 -10.92 30.22
CA CYS A 873 3.59 -11.32 30.30
C CYS A 873 2.71 -10.06 30.47
N TYR A 874 2.33 -9.44 29.35
CA TYR A 874 1.60 -8.16 29.30
C TYR A 874 0.18 -8.20 29.90
N SER A 875 -0.35 -9.38 30.27
CA SER A 875 -1.68 -9.55 30.88
C SER A 875 -1.91 -8.70 32.14
N ASP A 876 -0.91 -8.47 32.98
CA ASP A 876 -1.05 -7.56 34.13
C ASP A 876 -1.02 -6.08 33.71
N VAL A 877 -0.25 -5.70 32.67
CA VAL A 877 -0.29 -4.35 32.08
C VAL A 877 -1.66 -4.06 31.46
N ARG A 878 -2.25 -5.05 30.78
CA ARG A 878 -3.60 -4.96 30.21
C ARG A 878 -4.64 -4.74 31.32
N ARG A 879 -4.59 -5.52 32.40
CA ARG A 879 -5.48 -5.36 33.55
C ARG A 879 -5.39 -3.96 34.17
N VAL A 880 -4.19 -3.40 34.30
CA VAL A 880 -4.03 -2.02 34.79
C VAL A 880 -4.63 -1.00 33.82
N LEU A 881 -4.44 -1.15 32.50
CA LEU A 881 -5.02 -0.25 31.49
C LEU A 881 -6.55 -0.39 31.32
N GLU A 882 -7.13 -1.50 31.78
CA GLU A 882 -8.57 -1.74 31.89
C GLU A 882 -9.13 -1.23 33.23
N GLN A 883 -8.35 -1.30 34.32
CA GLN A 883 -8.72 -0.74 35.64
C GLN A 883 -8.59 0.79 35.72
N ASP A 884 -7.62 1.38 35.03
CA ASP A 884 -7.52 2.85 34.89
C ASP A 884 -8.73 3.43 34.11
N GLU A 885 -9.57 2.60 33.45
CA GLU A 885 -10.81 3.01 32.76
C GLU A 885 -12.05 3.01 33.69
N GLU A 886 -11.94 2.51 34.93
CA GLU A 886 -12.95 2.65 36.00
C GLU A 886 -12.71 3.88 36.90
N MET A 887 -11.65 4.66 36.66
CA MET A 887 -11.37 5.89 37.42
C MET A 887 -11.98 7.13 36.74
N PRO A 888 -12.61 8.05 37.50
CA PRO A 888 -12.99 9.38 36.99
C PRO A 888 -11.77 10.18 36.50
N GLU A 889 -11.95 11.01 35.47
CA GLU A 889 -10.86 11.79 34.83
C GLU A 889 -10.24 12.88 35.75
N GLU A 890 -10.85 13.18 36.90
CA GLU A 890 -10.40 14.21 37.85
C GLU A 890 -9.77 13.59 39.13
N MET A 891 -8.53 13.10 39.03
CA MET A 891 -7.72 12.75 40.20
C MET A 891 -6.25 13.16 39.97
N PRO A 892 -5.65 14.00 40.83
CA PRO A 892 -4.31 14.53 40.60
C PRO A 892 -3.23 13.45 40.68
N THR A 893 -2.22 13.56 39.82
CA THR A 893 -1.19 12.54 39.57
C THR A 893 -0.53 12.02 40.85
N ASP A 894 -0.24 12.90 41.79
CA ASP A 894 0.45 12.57 43.05
C ASP A 894 -0.41 11.72 43.99
N GLU A 895 -1.73 11.88 43.96
CA GLU A 895 -2.64 11.05 44.75
C GLU A 895 -2.70 9.61 44.20
N VAL A 896 -2.67 9.46 42.87
CA VAL A 896 -2.58 8.14 42.21
C VAL A 896 -1.28 7.43 42.60
N VAL A 897 -0.15 8.15 42.62
CA VAL A 897 1.16 7.62 43.06
C VAL A 897 1.13 7.26 44.56
N ALA A 898 0.63 8.13 45.42
CA ALA A 898 0.50 7.88 46.85
C ALA A 898 -0.42 6.67 47.14
N ARG A 899 -1.51 6.50 46.38
CA ARG A 899 -2.43 5.36 46.48
C ARG A 899 -1.78 4.06 46.00
N ARG A 900 -0.97 4.08 44.93
CA ARG A 900 -0.14 2.93 44.51
C ARG A 900 0.86 2.51 45.59
N HIS A 901 1.60 3.45 46.21
CA HIS A 901 2.50 3.11 47.32
C HIS A 901 1.77 2.56 48.56
N ARG A 902 0.53 2.99 48.86
CA ARG A 902 -0.30 2.37 49.90
C ARG A 902 -0.67 0.91 49.55
N ILE A 903 -0.88 0.59 48.28
CA ILE A 903 -1.16 -0.78 47.80
C ILE A 903 0.10 -1.67 47.88
N GLU A 904 1.28 -1.17 47.49
CA GLU A 904 2.54 -1.90 47.63
C GLU A 904 2.89 -2.17 49.10
N ARG A 905 2.76 -1.17 49.99
CA ARG A 905 2.93 -1.35 51.44
C ARG A 905 1.94 -2.38 52.02
N LYS A 906 0.73 -2.51 51.46
CA LYS A 906 -0.20 -3.61 51.81
C LYS A 906 0.29 -4.98 51.31
N LYS A 907 0.75 -5.08 50.06
CA LYS A 907 1.32 -6.34 49.51
C LYS A 907 2.55 -6.82 50.31
N LEU A 908 3.46 -5.91 50.66
CA LEU A 908 4.61 -6.19 51.53
C LEU A 908 4.18 -6.68 52.93
N ARG A 909 3.17 -6.05 53.55
CA ARG A 909 2.59 -6.51 54.83
C ARG A 909 1.84 -7.85 54.75
N GLN A 910 1.35 -8.25 53.58
CA GLN A 910 0.81 -9.59 53.35
C GLN A 910 1.92 -10.62 53.14
N ALA A 911 2.99 -10.27 52.41
CA ALA A 911 4.15 -11.14 52.21
C ALA A 911 4.87 -11.47 53.53
N SER A 912 5.08 -10.50 54.42
CA SER A 912 5.69 -10.75 55.74
C SER A 912 4.84 -11.66 56.63
N ARG A 913 3.51 -11.47 56.65
CA ARG A 913 2.57 -12.39 57.31
C ARG A 913 2.58 -13.80 56.71
N GLY A 914 2.86 -13.93 55.41
CA GLY A 914 3.00 -15.22 54.73
C GLY A 914 4.24 -16.04 55.12
N LEU A 915 5.34 -15.39 55.53
CA LEU A 915 6.54 -16.08 56.01
C LEU A 915 6.40 -16.57 57.46
N GLY A 916 5.78 -15.78 58.34
CA GLY A 916 5.65 -16.12 59.77
C GLY A 916 4.88 -17.43 60.06
N ALA A 917 4.00 -17.84 59.15
CA ALA A 917 3.18 -19.05 59.30
C ALA A 917 3.89 -20.38 58.97
N LYS A 918 5.19 -20.39 58.65
CA LYS A 918 5.94 -21.59 58.23
C LYS A 918 7.12 -22.00 59.13
N PHE A 919 7.32 -21.33 60.27
CA PHE A 919 8.50 -21.57 61.14
C PHE A 919 8.14 -21.73 62.63
N VAL A 920 7.06 -22.45 62.94
CA VAL A 920 6.71 -22.85 64.32
C VAL A 920 6.28 -24.32 64.37
N LEU A 921 7.24 -25.26 64.36
CA LEU A 921 7.03 -26.67 64.77
C LEU A 921 8.34 -27.48 64.92
N ALA A 922 9.32 -26.96 65.68
CA ALA A 922 10.45 -27.77 66.17
C ALA A 922 11.12 -27.12 67.40
N ALA A 923 10.99 -27.77 68.56
CA ALA A 923 11.84 -27.61 69.74
C ALA A 923 12.52 -28.99 69.97
N PRO A 924 13.61 -29.15 70.78
CA PRO A 924 13.93 -28.30 71.93
C PRO A 924 15.45 -28.10 72.27
N ARG A 925 15.66 -27.47 73.45
CA ARG A 925 16.75 -27.63 74.45
C ARG A 925 17.96 -26.67 74.50
N LYS A 926 18.02 -26.02 75.67
CA LYS A 926 19.17 -25.61 76.53
C LYS A 926 19.70 -24.16 76.45
N LEU A 927 19.66 -23.54 77.64
CA LEU A 927 20.50 -22.51 78.30
C LEU A 927 21.64 -21.90 77.47
N SER A 928 21.87 -20.58 77.52
CA SER A 928 22.21 -19.83 78.76
C SER A 928 21.81 -18.33 78.79
N GLN A 929 21.91 -17.76 80.00
CA GLN A 929 22.23 -16.38 80.46
C GLN A 929 22.40 -15.20 79.45
N GLN A 930 22.29 -13.92 79.85
CA GLN A 930 21.59 -13.19 80.95
C GLN A 930 21.87 -11.67 80.80
N ALA A 931 20.95 -10.82 81.31
CA ALA A 931 21.09 -9.39 81.62
C ALA A 931 21.08 -8.36 80.47
N ASP A 932 20.50 -7.21 80.82
CA ASP A 932 20.43 -5.95 80.10
C ASP A 932 21.72 -5.13 80.27
N VAL A 933 21.92 -4.11 79.42
CA VAL A 933 22.42 -2.76 79.79
C VAL A 933 21.94 -1.78 78.71
N ASP A 934 21.21 -0.73 79.10
CA ASP A 934 21.07 0.51 78.32
C ASP A 934 22.31 1.39 78.56
N HIS A 935 22.79 2.11 77.53
CA HIS A 935 23.37 3.44 77.77
C HIS A 935 23.33 4.34 76.53
N ASP A 936 23.37 5.64 76.80
CA ASP A 936 23.07 6.77 75.92
C ASP A 936 24.23 7.78 75.90
N GLU A 937 24.66 8.18 74.70
CA GLU A 937 25.59 9.26 74.33
C GLU A 937 25.34 9.59 72.83
N GLY A 938 25.33 10.82 72.33
CA GLY A 938 25.40 12.16 72.92
C GLY A 938 25.39 13.22 71.79
N ASP A 939 24.85 14.43 72.02
CA ASP A 939 24.77 15.51 71.02
C ASP A 939 26.14 16.18 70.74
N ASP A 940 26.34 16.73 69.53
CA ASP A 940 26.60 18.18 69.38
C ASP A 940 26.42 18.71 67.94
N ASP A 941 26.29 20.04 67.81
CA ASP A 941 25.91 20.82 66.60
C ASP A 941 27.11 21.19 65.69
N ASP A 942 26.85 21.59 64.42
CA ASP A 942 27.14 22.94 63.85
C ASP A 942 26.89 22.99 62.31
N ARG A 943 27.10 24.16 61.67
CA ARG A 943 26.24 24.68 60.60
C ARG A 943 26.84 24.87 59.19
N SER A 944 25.89 25.09 58.27
CA SER A 944 25.94 25.69 56.93
C SER A 944 26.74 27.02 56.83
N PRO A 945 27.16 27.47 55.63
CA PRO A 945 26.22 27.93 54.58
C PRO A 945 25.98 26.96 53.41
#